data_AF-A0A9E4AGF6-F1
#
_entry.id   AF-A0A9E4AGF6-F1
#
_cell.length_a   1.000
_cell.length_b   1.000
_cell.length_c   1.000
_cell.angle_alpha   90.00
_cell.angle_beta   90.00
_cell.angle_gamma   90.00
#
_symmetry.space_group_name_H-M   'P 1'
#
loop_
_entity.id
_entity.type
_entity.pdbx_description
1 polymer ?
#
loop_
_entity_poly.entity_id
_entity_poly.type
_entity_poly.pdbx_seq_one_letter_code
_entity_poly.pdbx_strand_id
1 'polypeptide(L)'
;MPDINLRVAIEEKLGLSDEVPLTKENIKSLIHLEAQNKEIRSIHGLEFAQNLTYLNLGSNQVQDINLLHNLTKLRGLSLYANQVSDLSSLESLTSLEYLNMAHNPIRDLSPLSNHTNLETLDLFDCQISDVSPLTSLKNLKNLILTHNRITDFSPLANLINLQRLDIRGNLGDDISSLQNLTLAEFKYDEVCEIAPLGTSVISRIQARNYPLVFQAWDNLIGPMEDEQTWKEISPWNNEMLYTERVTKHDLHWSPFFGLWWETSEAEPTYGLSTQLGGDLEAAKAIRQQRLDRNPNMLFLVEIRIHNHLRASAFPSDSEFWLRDSNNRVLQNNGGESMMDILNPSLQNLLIDRIVAIAGCGLFDGVMIDGFALNAIGFVGRHLHSATNKEIITATNQILSNVRARVRNDFLILVNVNRTKPTAYTEYVNGTFMETGHDSNGSYTREGLQKIEDTLLWAETQLREPQINCLEGEGVGTSPPNSPENQRWMRVFTTLSLTHSDGYVLYTDGTRFTDPKAPDHRHLWFDFWDTDLGQPVGEKAQLYENREGLFIREFTNGWAVYNRSGQAQQISLPMQTAGVASGTTSFQHTVPDLDGEMYLKTEVNADVNGDGVVNIQDLVIVANAFGEAEPDLNGDGVVNIQDLVIVANAF
;
A
#
# COMPACT_ATOMS: atom_id res chain seq x y z
N MET A 1 -23.45 5.35 -54.69
CA MET A 1 -23.13 4.97 -53.30
C MET A 1 -22.36 3.65 -53.34
N PRO A 2 -21.01 3.70 -53.25
CA PRO A 2 -20.14 2.54 -53.41
C PRO A 2 -20.15 1.60 -52.19
N ASP A 3 -20.39 2.14 -50.99
CA ASP A 3 -20.57 1.33 -49.79
C ASP A 3 -21.96 0.68 -49.81
N ILE A 4 -21.98 -0.66 -49.89
CA ILE A 4 -23.22 -1.45 -49.94
C ILE A 4 -24.00 -1.32 -48.62
N ASN A 5 -23.31 -1.30 -47.48
CA ASN A 5 -23.97 -1.31 -46.18
C ASN A 5 -24.64 0.03 -45.90
N LEU A 6 -24.00 1.13 -46.30
CA LEU A 6 -24.63 2.46 -46.25
C LEU A 6 -25.80 2.56 -47.23
N ARG A 7 -25.65 2.02 -48.44
CA ARG A 7 -26.73 2.00 -49.44
C ARG A 7 -27.96 1.28 -48.90
N VAL A 8 -27.78 0.07 -48.38
CA VAL A 8 -28.84 -0.73 -47.77
C VAL A 8 -29.48 0.00 -46.59
N ALA A 9 -28.68 0.60 -45.70
CA ALA A 9 -29.21 1.36 -44.56
C ALA A 9 -30.11 2.53 -45.00
N ILE A 10 -29.77 3.20 -46.10
CA ILE A 10 -30.57 4.30 -46.65
C ILE A 10 -31.81 3.79 -47.38
N GLU A 11 -31.69 2.72 -48.17
CA GLU A 11 -32.83 2.07 -48.83
C GLU A 11 -33.86 1.60 -47.80
N GLU A 12 -33.42 0.95 -46.73
CA GLU A 12 -34.23 0.55 -45.57
C GLU A 12 -34.90 1.77 -44.93
N LYS A 13 -34.15 2.84 -44.67
CA LYS A 13 -34.68 4.05 -44.02
C LYS A 13 -35.73 4.77 -44.86
N LEU A 14 -35.59 4.72 -46.18
CA LEU A 14 -36.52 5.33 -47.14
C LEU A 14 -37.67 4.41 -47.52
N GLY A 15 -37.66 3.13 -47.09
CA GLY A 15 -38.68 2.14 -47.42
C GLY A 15 -38.72 1.81 -48.92
N LEU A 16 -37.57 1.81 -49.59
CA LEU A 16 -37.46 1.48 -51.01
C LEU A 16 -37.51 -0.04 -51.19
N SER A 17 -38.28 -0.52 -52.17
CA SER A 17 -38.23 -1.92 -52.61
C SER A 17 -37.09 -2.13 -53.61
N ASP A 18 -36.73 -3.39 -53.87
CA ASP A 18 -35.68 -3.77 -54.84
C ASP A 18 -35.93 -3.21 -56.27
N GLU A 19 -37.17 -2.85 -56.58
CA GLU A 19 -37.58 -2.29 -57.88
C GLU A 19 -37.43 -0.76 -57.96
N VAL A 20 -37.28 -0.05 -56.83
CA VAL A 20 -37.15 1.41 -56.78
C VAL A 20 -35.68 1.78 -56.58
N PRO A 21 -35.00 2.33 -57.60
CA PRO A 21 -33.59 2.64 -57.49
C PRO A 21 -33.36 3.80 -56.50
N LEU A 22 -32.29 3.70 -55.71
CA LEU A 22 -31.86 4.80 -54.86
C LEU A 22 -31.37 5.99 -55.71
N THR A 23 -32.13 7.09 -55.71
CA THR A 23 -31.79 8.32 -56.45
C THR A 23 -31.33 9.44 -55.52
N LYS A 24 -30.63 10.44 -56.07
CA LYS A 24 -30.22 11.64 -55.34
C LYS A 24 -31.43 12.40 -54.75
N GLU A 25 -32.55 12.42 -55.45
CA GLU A 25 -33.77 13.11 -55.01
C GLU A 25 -34.36 12.45 -53.76
N ASN A 26 -34.41 11.11 -53.75
CA ASN A 26 -34.87 10.36 -52.58
C ASN A 26 -33.89 10.47 -51.40
N ILE A 27 -32.56 10.43 -51.64
CA ILE A 27 -31.54 10.66 -50.58
C ILE A 27 -31.71 12.06 -49.96
N LYS A 28 -32.01 13.08 -50.76
CA LYS A 28 -32.25 14.45 -50.28
C LYS A 28 -33.42 14.57 -49.31
N SER A 29 -34.38 13.63 -49.34
CA SER A 29 -35.52 13.60 -48.42
C SER A 29 -35.18 13.08 -47.02
N LEU A 30 -33.98 12.48 -46.82
CA LEU A 30 -33.55 12.00 -45.52
C LEU A 30 -33.44 13.15 -44.51
N ILE A 31 -34.08 12.95 -43.35
CA ILE A 31 -34.02 13.86 -42.20
C ILE A 31 -33.21 13.25 -41.05
N HIS A 32 -33.29 11.92 -40.89
CA HIS A 32 -32.66 11.17 -39.81
C HIS A 32 -32.08 9.88 -40.37
N LEU A 33 -30.87 9.50 -39.98
CA LEU A 33 -30.28 8.21 -40.34
C LEU A 33 -29.58 7.59 -39.14
N GLU A 34 -29.97 6.35 -38.82
CA GLU A 34 -29.31 5.47 -37.84
C GLU A 34 -28.72 4.29 -38.62
N ALA A 35 -27.41 4.13 -38.58
CA ALA A 35 -26.72 3.07 -39.31
C ALA A 35 -25.47 2.60 -38.54
N GLN A 36 -25.62 2.38 -37.23
CA GLN A 36 -24.58 1.84 -36.36
C GLN A 36 -24.33 0.36 -36.61
N ASN A 37 -23.12 -0.13 -36.34
CA ASN A 37 -22.78 -1.56 -36.40
C ASN A 37 -23.09 -2.22 -37.76
N LYS A 38 -22.88 -1.50 -38.87
CA LYS A 38 -23.18 -1.98 -40.23
C LYS A 38 -21.91 -2.18 -41.07
N GLU A 39 -20.73 -2.16 -40.46
CA GLU A 39 -19.45 -2.30 -41.16
C GLU A 39 -19.26 -1.28 -42.30
N ILE A 40 -19.83 -0.08 -42.15
CA ILE A 40 -19.74 1.00 -43.14
C ILE A 40 -18.31 1.56 -43.14
N ARG A 41 -17.72 1.69 -44.33
CA ARG A 41 -16.36 2.22 -44.53
C ARG A 41 -16.36 3.57 -45.21
N SER A 42 -17.34 3.84 -46.07
CA SER A 42 -17.40 5.07 -46.85
C SER A 42 -18.77 5.72 -46.79
N ILE A 43 -18.77 7.03 -46.56
CA ILE A 43 -19.99 7.87 -46.57
C ILE A 43 -20.33 8.41 -47.97
N HIS A 44 -19.69 7.93 -49.04
CA HIS A 44 -19.88 8.48 -50.37
C HIS A 44 -21.30 8.27 -50.92
N GLY A 45 -21.93 9.36 -51.32
CA GLY A 45 -23.35 9.47 -51.68
C GLY A 45 -24.19 10.10 -50.57
N LEU A 46 -23.70 10.20 -49.33
CA LEU A 46 -24.42 10.87 -48.25
C LEU A 46 -24.40 12.41 -48.40
N GLU A 47 -23.48 12.97 -49.20
CA GLU A 47 -23.45 14.40 -49.54
C GLU A 47 -24.72 14.90 -50.23
N PHE A 48 -25.56 13.99 -50.77
CA PHE A 48 -26.86 14.34 -51.35
C PHE A 48 -27.98 14.48 -50.30
N ALA A 49 -27.77 14.05 -49.05
CA ALA A 49 -28.75 14.08 -47.95
C ALA A 49 -28.85 15.47 -47.30
N GLN A 50 -29.05 16.53 -48.10
CA GLN A 50 -28.95 17.93 -47.66
C GLN A 50 -30.00 18.37 -46.62
N ASN A 51 -31.04 17.56 -46.38
CA ASN A 51 -32.04 17.82 -45.34
C ASN A 51 -31.79 17.05 -44.04
N LEU A 52 -30.69 16.30 -43.95
CA LEU A 52 -30.35 15.49 -42.79
C LEU A 52 -30.08 16.39 -41.59
N THR A 53 -30.82 16.16 -40.51
CA THR A 53 -30.67 16.86 -39.22
C THR A 53 -30.01 16.00 -38.16
N TYR A 54 -30.03 14.67 -38.34
CA TYR A 54 -29.38 13.74 -37.43
C TYR A 54 -28.75 12.57 -38.18
N LEU A 55 -27.50 12.26 -37.85
CA LEU A 55 -26.73 11.15 -38.42
C LEU A 55 -26.02 10.38 -37.32
N ASN A 56 -26.24 9.07 -37.26
CA ASN A 56 -25.51 8.16 -36.41
C ASN A 56 -24.87 7.02 -37.21
N LEU A 57 -23.55 7.01 -37.22
CA LEU A 57 -22.70 6.02 -37.87
C LEU A 57 -21.75 5.37 -36.86
N GLY A 58 -22.14 5.30 -35.58
CA GLY A 58 -21.32 4.70 -34.53
C GLY A 58 -20.95 3.22 -34.77
N SER A 59 -19.82 2.77 -34.24
CA SER A 59 -19.31 1.40 -34.39
C SER A 59 -19.25 0.93 -35.84
N ASN A 60 -18.57 1.70 -36.67
CA ASN A 60 -18.31 1.37 -38.08
C ASN A 60 -16.80 1.48 -38.36
N GLN A 61 -16.41 1.58 -39.63
CA GLN A 61 -15.02 1.65 -40.08
C GLN A 61 -14.80 2.93 -40.92
N VAL A 62 -15.53 4.00 -40.60
CA VAL A 62 -15.43 5.28 -41.30
C VAL A 62 -14.14 5.99 -40.88
N GLN A 63 -13.34 6.37 -41.87
CA GLN A 63 -12.11 7.14 -41.66
C GLN A 63 -12.25 8.57 -42.22
N ASP A 64 -12.77 8.68 -43.44
CA ASP A 64 -12.90 9.95 -44.16
C ASP A 64 -14.33 10.49 -44.06
N ILE A 65 -14.46 11.65 -43.42
CA ILE A 65 -15.73 12.38 -43.26
C ILE A 65 -15.81 13.65 -44.10
N ASN A 66 -14.89 13.86 -45.05
CA ASN A 66 -14.82 15.07 -45.87
C ASN A 66 -16.11 15.41 -46.62
N LEU A 67 -16.98 14.44 -46.88
CA LEU A 67 -18.25 14.63 -47.58
C LEU A 67 -19.36 15.24 -46.70
N LEU A 68 -19.15 15.36 -45.39
CA LEU A 68 -20.14 15.95 -44.48
C LEU A 68 -20.25 17.48 -44.56
N HIS A 69 -19.24 18.19 -45.10
CA HIS A 69 -19.16 19.66 -45.08
C HIS A 69 -20.38 20.40 -45.66
N ASN A 70 -21.17 19.76 -46.53
CA ASN A 70 -22.38 20.34 -47.13
C ASN A 70 -23.68 20.05 -46.37
N LEU A 71 -23.65 19.21 -45.33
CA LEU A 71 -24.83 18.82 -44.55
C LEU A 71 -25.11 19.82 -43.42
N THR A 72 -25.17 21.10 -43.76
CA THR A 72 -25.23 22.25 -42.82
C THR A 72 -26.48 22.32 -41.94
N LYS A 73 -27.47 21.45 -42.19
CA LYS A 73 -28.67 21.28 -41.36
C LYS A 73 -28.50 20.26 -40.23
N LEU A 74 -27.36 19.56 -40.15
CA LEU A 74 -27.09 18.63 -39.07
C LEU A 74 -27.09 19.36 -37.71
N ARG A 75 -27.87 18.81 -36.79
CA ARG A 75 -27.96 19.22 -35.39
C ARG A 75 -27.41 18.13 -34.46
N GLY A 76 -27.47 16.87 -34.86
CA GLY A 76 -26.85 15.75 -34.14
C GLY A 76 -25.97 14.90 -35.04
N LEU A 77 -24.74 14.63 -34.60
CA LEU A 77 -23.79 13.75 -35.27
C LEU A 77 -23.17 12.78 -34.25
N SER A 78 -23.20 11.50 -34.58
CA SER A 78 -22.55 10.44 -33.80
C SER A 78 -21.70 9.57 -34.71
N LEU A 79 -20.40 9.52 -34.42
CA LEU A 79 -19.37 8.75 -35.12
C LEU A 79 -18.52 7.94 -34.12
N TYR A 80 -19.05 7.64 -32.93
CA TYR A 80 -18.28 6.89 -31.91
C TYR A 80 -17.75 5.55 -32.46
N ALA A 81 -16.61 5.09 -31.96
CA ALA A 81 -15.96 3.84 -32.37
C ALA A 81 -15.80 3.72 -33.91
N ASN A 82 -15.06 4.67 -34.49
CA ASN A 82 -14.68 4.70 -35.90
C ASN A 82 -13.15 4.95 -36.00
N GLN A 83 -12.66 5.42 -37.16
CA GLN A 83 -11.24 5.67 -37.41
C GLN A 83 -10.99 7.12 -37.83
N VAL A 84 -11.85 8.04 -37.40
CA VAL A 84 -11.79 9.46 -37.76
C VAL A 84 -10.68 10.14 -36.98
N SER A 85 -9.81 10.88 -37.67
CA SER A 85 -8.73 11.67 -37.02
C SER A 85 -8.74 13.14 -37.42
N ASP A 86 -9.37 13.47 -38.54
CA ASP A 86 -9.47 14.83 -39.09
C ASP A 86 -10.92 15.33 -39.00
N LEU A 87 -11.11 16.45 -38.29
CA LEU A 87 -12.42 17.08 -38.07
C LEU A 87 -12.67 18.29 -38.97
N SER A 88 -11.77 18.64 -39.90
CA SER A 88 -11.86 19.83 -40.75
C SER A 88 -13.19 19.96 -41.49
N SER A 89 -13.77 18.83 -41.92
CA SER A 89 -15.08 18.79 -42.58
C SER A 89 -16.26 19.24 -41.70
N LEU A 90 -16.07 19.30 -40.37
CA LEU A 90 -17.09 19.76 -39.44
C LEU A 90 -17.12 21.28 -39.30
N GLU A 91 -16.09 22.03 -39.73
CA GLU A 91 -16.01 23.49 -39.55
C GLU A 91 -17.25 24.25 -40.04
N SER A 92 -17.88 23.79 -41.12
CA SER A 92 -19.08 24.39 -41.70
C SER A 92 -20.39 23.98 -41.00
N LEU A 93 -20.37 22.97 -40.12
CA LEU A 93 -21.54 22.38 -39.46
C LEU A 93 -21.90 23.09 -38.14
N THR A 94 -21.89 24.42 -38.17
CA THR A 94 -22.12 25.29 -37.01
C THR A 94 -23.51 25.14 -36.36
N SER A 95 -24.45 24.43 -36.99
CA SER A 95 -25.77 24.10 -36.45
C SER A 95 -25.77 22.92 -35.47
N LEU A 96 -24.64 22.23 -35.27
CA LEU A 96 -24.55 21.08 -34.37
C LEU A 96 -24.83 21.47 -32.91
N GLU A 97 -25.69 20.68 -32.27
CA GLU A 97 -26.07 20.75 -30.86
C GLU A 97 -25.58 19.51 -30.09
N TYR A 98 -25.42 18.38 -30.78
CA TYR A 98 -24.92 17.13 -30.24
C TYR A 98 -23.82 16.56 -31.14
N LEU A 99 -22.66 16.28 -30.54
CA LEU A 99 -21.54 15.63 -31.22
C LEU A 99 -20.94 14.53 -30.34
N ASN A 100 -20.95 13.29 -30.84
CA ASN A 100 -20.26 12.17 -30.21
C ASN A 100 -19.19 11.61 -31.14
N MET A 101 -17.94 11.70 -30.71
CA MET A 101 -16.74 11.23 -31.43
C MET A 101 -15.92 10.23 -30.60
N ALA A 102 -16.48 9.67 -29.52
CA ALA A 102 -15.76 8.76 -28.63
C ALA A 102 -15.05 7.61 -29.37
N HIS A 103 -13.92 7.10 -28.85
CA HIS A 103 -13.11 6.05 -29.45
C HIS A 103 -12.71 6.35 -30.91
N ASN A 104 -12.16 7.53 -31.15
CA ASN A 104 -11.56 7.91 -32.42
C ASN A 104 -10.16 8.53 -32.17
N PRO A 105 -9.18 8.34 -33.07
CA PRO A 105 -7.81 8.84 -32.91
C PRO A 105 -7.68 10.36 -33.19
N ILE A 106 -8.49 11.18 -32.51
CA ILE A 106 -8.54 12.63 -32.66
C ILE A 106 -7.50 13.31 -31.76
N ARG A 107 -6.79 14.30 -32.30
CA ARG A 107 -5.82 15.12 -31.55
C ARG A 107 -6.10 16.62 -31.62
N ASP A 108 -6.64 17.08 -32.74
CA ASP A 108 -6.87 18.50 -33.00
C ASP A 108 -8.36 18.84 -32.92
N LEU A 109 -8.71 19.74 -31.99
CA LEU A 109 -10.07 20.24 -31.79
C LEU A 109 -10.29 21.63 -32.43
N SER A 110 -9.29 22.20 -33.12
CA SER A 110 -9.38 23.51 -33.77
C SER A 110 -10.62 23.66 -34.69
N PRO A 111 -11.01 22.62 -35.46
CA PRO A 111 -12.24 22.67 -36.27
C PRO A 111 -13.53 22.90 -35.46
N LEU A 112 -13.52 22.59 -34.16
CA LEU A 112 -14.70 22.75 -33.30
C LEU A 112 -14.86 24.16 -32.74
N SER A 113 -13.86 25.04 -32.89
CA SER A 113 -13.79 26.36 -32.22
C SER A 113 -14.95 27.33 -32.47
N ASN A 114 -15.76 27.13 -33.51
CA ASN A 114 -16.92 27.98 -33.82
C ASN A 114 -18.28 27.29 -33.63
N HIS A 115 -18.33 26.10 -33.03
CA HIS A 115 -19.56 25.33 -32.84
C HIS A 115 -20.38 25.80 -31.64
N THR A 116 -20.66 27.10 -31.56
CA THR A 116 -21.24 27.75 -30.38
C THR A 116 -22.64 27.25 -30.00
N ASN A 117 -23.30 26.46 -30.86
CA ASN A 117 -24.59 25.82 -30.58
C ASN A 117 -24.47 24.46 -29.88
N LEU A 118 -23.27 23.88 -29.75
CA LEU A 118 -23.07 22.58 -29.10
C LEU A 118 -23.52 22.63 -27.64
N GLU A 119 -24.40 21.70 -27.27
CA GLU A 119 -24.85 21.49 -25.91
C GLU A 119 -24.25 20.21 -25.31
N THR A 120 -23.93 19.21 -26.13
CA THR A 120 -23.34 17.94 -25.70
C THR A 120 -22.18 17.55 -26.61
N LEU A 121 -21.02 17.31 -25.99
CA LEU A 121 -19.80 16.90 -26.67
C LEU A 121 -19.18 15.71 -25.92
N ASP A 122 -19.08 14.58 -26.62
CA ASP A 122 -18.45 13.36 -26.12
C ASP A 122 -17.19 13.05 -26.92
N LEU A 123 -16.06 13.07 -26.22
CA LEU A 123 -14.70 12.86 -26.72
C LEU A 123 -13.97 11.79 -25.88
N PHE A 124 -14.71 10.83 -25.31
CA PHE A 124 -14.15 9.72 -24.56
C PHE A 124 -13.12 8.92 -25.38
N ASP A 125 -12.00 8.58 -24.75
CA ASP A 125 -10.94 7.73 -25.34
C ASP A 125 -10.49 8.22 -26.72
N CYS A 126 -10.02 9.47 -26.72
CA CYS A 126 -9.36 10.09 -27.86
C CYS A 126 -7.86 10.29 -27.55
N GLN A 127 -7.17 11.13 -28.30
CA GLN A 127 -5.76 11.44 -28.10
C GLN A 127 -5.54 12.94 -27.90
N ILE A 128 -6.52 13.61 -27.28
CA ILE A 128 -6.55 15.06 -27.11
C ILE A 128 -5.61 15.46 -25.98
N SER A 129 -4.78 16.48 -26.21
CA SER A 129 -3.96 17.11 -25.17
C SER A 129 -4.26 18.59 -24.96
N ASP A 130 -4.92 19.23 -25.92
CA ASP A 130 -5.26 20.65 -25.89
C ASP A 130 -6.78 20.86 -26.04
N VAL A 131 -7.39 21.46 -25.03
CA VAL A 131 -8.82 21.83 -25.00
C VAL A 131 -9.06 23.31 -25.20
N SER A 132 -8.03 24.11 -25.50
CA SER A 132 -8.15 25.53 -25.80
C SER A 132 -9.18 25.87 -26.89
N PRO A 133 -9.39 25.04 -27.94
CA PRO A 133 -10.43 25.32 -28.94
C PRO A 133 -11.85 25.30 -28.39
N LEU A 134 -12.10 24.70 -27.22
CA LEU A 134 -13.44 24.58 -26.64
C LEU A 134 -13.90 25.85 -25.90
N THR A 135 -13.00 26.80 -25.63
CA THR A 135 -13.24 27.99 -24.78
C THR A 135 -14.46 28.83 -25.21
N SER A 136 -14.79 28.85 -26.51
CA SER A 136 -15.89 29.62 -27.08
C SER A 136 -17.26 28.92 -26.99
N LEU A 137 -17.30 27.63 -26.65
CA LEU A 137 -18.50 26.77 -26.71
C LEU A 137 -19.42 26.94 -25.49
N LYS A 138 -19.82 28.18 -25.23
CA LYS A 138 -20.53 28.59 -24.01
C LYS A 138 -21.89 27.95 -23.80
N ASN A 139 -22.47 27.28 -24.81
CA ASN A 139 -23.74 26.56 -24.68
C ASN A 139 -23.57 25.11 -24.24
N LEU A 140 -22.33 24.61 -24.10
CA LEU A 140 -22.08 23.25 -23.61
C LEU A 140 -22.68 23.06 -22.23
N LYS A 141 -23.45 21.97 -22.09
CA LYS A 141 -24.06 21.50 -20.85
C LYS A 141 -23.43 20.18 -20.40
N ASN A 142 -23.04 19.32 -21.35
CA ASN A 142 -22.40 18.03 -21.07
C ASN A 142 -21.09 17.91 -21.86
N LEU A 143 -19.99 17.67 -21.16
CA LEU A 143 -18.66 17.48 -21.74
C LEU A 143 -17.99 16.23 -21.13
N ILE A 144 -17.68 15.26 -21.99
CA ILE A 144 -16.96 14.04 -21.61
C ILE A 144 -15.59 14.08 -22.30
N LEU A 145 -14.53 14.12 -21.50
CA LEU A 145 -13.13 14.16 -21.93
C LEU A 145 -12.33 12.99 -21.33
N THR A 146 -13.02 11.97 -20.81
CA THR A 146 -12.40 10.86 -20.10
C THR A 146 -11.42 10.09 -21.00
N HIS A 147 -10.31 9.61 -20.42
CA HIS A 147 -9.23 8.89 -21.13
C HIS A 147 -8.63 9.70 -22.31
N ASN A 148 -8.05 10.85 -21.99
CA ASN A 148 -7.29 11.67 -22.94
C ASN A 148 -5.90 11.99 -22.35
N ARG A 149 -5.20 12.98 -22.91
CA ARG A 149 -3.83 13.39 -22.51
C ARG A 149 -3.78 14.86 -22.08
N ILE A 150 -4.87 15.38 -21.54
CA ILE A 150 -5.01 16.78 -21.17
C ILE A 150 -4.24 17.03 -19.87
N THR A 151 -3.49 18.13 -19.83
CA THR A 151 -2.72 18.58 -18.65
C THR A 151 -3.20 19.92 -18.10
N ASP A 152 -3.90 20.73 -18.89
CA ASP A 152 -4.41 22.04 -18.50
C ASP A 152 -5.91 22.13 -18.77
N PHE A 153 -6.70 22.26 -17.70
CA PHE A 153 -8.15 22.41 -17.76
C PHE A 153 -8.61 23.88 -17.71
N SER A 154 -7.70 24.84 -17.56
CA SER A 154 -8.04 26.27 -17.48
C SER A 154 -8.85 26.80 -18.66
N PRO A 155 -8.74 26.29 -19.91
CA PRO A 155 -9.61 26.73 -20.99
C PRO A 155 -11.11 26.45 -20.78
N LEU A 156 -11.45 25.48 -19.93
CA LEU A 156 -12.83 25.10 -19.64
C LEU A 156 -13.50 26.02 -18.59
N ALA A 157 -12.72 26.84 -17.88
CA ALA A 157 -13.17 27.64 -16.73
C ALA A 157 -14.34 28.60 -17.03
N ASN A 158 -14.53 28.99 -18.30
CA ASN A 158 -15.56 29.93 -18.73
C ASN A 158 -16.79 29.27 -19.37
N LEU A 159 -16.89 27.94 -19.35
CA LEU A 159 -18.06 27.20 -19.82
C LEU A 159 -19.17 27.22 -18.77
N ILE A 160 -19.69 28.42 -18.48
CA ILE A 160 -20.59 28.69 -17.33
C ILE A 160 -21.92 27.93 -17.37
N ASN A 161 -22.33 27.40 -18.53
CA ASN A 161 -23.55 26.61 -18.68
C ASN A 161 -23.30 25.10 -18.51
N LEU A 162 -22.05 24.70 -18.26
CA LEU A 162 -21.69 23.30 -18.09
C LEU A 162 -22.35 22.75 -16.83
N GLN A 163 -23.04 21.62 -16.98
CA GLN A 163 -23.74 20.93 -15.91
C GLN A 163 -23.07 19.60 -15.59
N ARG A 164 -22.51 18.93 -16.61
CA ARG A 164 -21.78 17.67 -16.44
C ARG A 164 -20.40 17.77 -17.08
N LEU A 165 -19.38 17.44 -16.30
CA LEU A 165 -17.98 17.36 -16.75
C LEU A 165 -17.35 16.06 -16.23
N ASP A 166 -16.82 15.25 -17.15
CA ASP A 166 -16.01 14.08 -16.80
C ASP A 166 -14.63 14.22 -17.45
N ILE A 167 -13.59 14.35 -16.60
CA ILE A 167 -12.19 14.52 -17.00
C ILE A 167 -11.29 13.39 -16.48
N ARG A 168 -11.86 12.30 -15.99
CA ARG A 168 -11.09 11.14 -15.49
C ARG A 168 -10.17 10.54 -16.56
N GLY A 169 -9.14 9.82 -16.17
CA GLY A 169 -8.11 9.28 -17.05
C GLY A 169 -7.36 10.34 -17.88
N ASN A 170 -7.11 11.53 -17.33
CA ASN A 170 -6.24 12.55 -17.95
C ASN A 170 -4.92 12.69 -17.18
N LEU A 171 -4.03 13.58 -17.66
CA LEU A 171 -2.70 13.78 -17.09
C LEU A 171 -2.62 15.01 -16.16
N GLY A 172 -3.62 15.87 -16.16
CA GLY A 172 -3.69 17.06 -15.32
C GLY A 172 -4.37 16.77 -13.97
N ASP A 173 -3.84 17.40 -12.92
CA ASP A 173 -4.28 17.31 -11.52
C ASP A 173 -4.81 18.66 -10.98
N ASP A 174 -4.34 19.79 -11.52
CA ASP A 174 -4.83 21.13 -11.14
C ASP A 174 -6.21 21.46 -11.71
N ILE A 175 -7.23 21.30 -10.86
CA ILE A 175 -8.62 21.68 -11.14
C ILE A 175 -9.01 23.05 -10.56
N SER A 176 -8.07 23.83 -10.02
CA SER A 176 -8.37 25.11 -9.35
C SER A 176 -9.10 26.10 -10.26
N SER A 177 -8.78 26.08 -11.55
CA SER A 177 -9.43 26.90 -12.58
C SER A 177 -10.92 26.59 -12.76
N LEU A 178 -11.36 25.38 -12.42
CA LEU A 178 -12.73 24.90 -12.59
C LEU A 178 -13.64 25.23 -11.40
N GLN A 179 -13.09 25.74 -10.28
CA GLN A 179 -13.82 25.98 -9.03
C GLN A 179 -15.01 26.96 -9.18
N ASN A 180 -15.00 27.80 -10.21
CA ASN A 180 -16.07 28.77 -10.48
C ASN A 180 -17.26 28.17 -11.27
N LEU A 181 -17.14 26.93 -11.76
CA LEU A 181 -18.23 26.24 -12.45
C LEU A 181 -19.23 25.67 -11.44
N THR A 182 -20.53 25.78 -11.76
CA THR A 182 -21.59 25.13 -10.97
C THR A 182 -22.01 23.85 -11.67
N LEU A 183 -21.32 22.75 -11.37
CA LEU A 183 -21.54 21.45 -11.99
C LEU A 183 -22.58 20.63 -11.19
N ALA A 184 -23.56 20.07 -11.88
CA ALA A 184 -24.49 19.10 -11.32
C ALA A 184 -23.84 17.70 -11.19
N GLU A 185 -22.89 17.39 -12.06
CA GLU A 185 -22.08 16.17 -12.00
C GLU A 185 -20.65 16.51 -12.43
N PHE A 186 -19.67 16.30 -11.53
CA PHE A 186 -18.26 16.50 -11.82
C PHE A 186 -17.49 15.24 -11.46
N LYS A 187 -16.80 14.68 -12.44
CA LYS A 187 -15.97 13.48 -12.30
C LYS A 187 -14.55 13.82 -12.74
N TYR A 188 -13.60 13.63 -11.85
CA TYR A 188 -12.17 13.81 -12.10
C TYR A 188 -11.44 12.72 -11.31
N ASP A 189 -10.20 12.42 -11.71
CA ASP A 189 -9.39 11.54 -10.89
C ASP A 189 -8.95 12.36 -9.69
N GLU A 190 -9.57 12.12 -8.54
CA GLU A 190 -9.06 12.64 -7.29
C GLU A 190 -7.69 12.01 -7.08
N VAL A 191 -6.63 12.78 -7.31
CA VAL A 191 -5.33 12.42 -6.79
C VAL A 191 -5.53 12.29 -5.28
N CYS A 192 -5.25 11.11 -4.73
CA CYS A 192 -5.21 10.94 -3.29
C CYS A 192 -4.13 11.92 -2.78
N GLU A 193 -4.52 13.12 -2.40
CA GLU A 193 -3.69 14.15 -1.78
C GLU A 193 -4.37 14.55 -0.49
N ILE A 194 -4.16 13.74 0.54
CA ILE A 194 -4.72 13.98 1.86
C ILE A 194 -3.56 14.46 2.74
N ALA A 195 -3.73 15.60 3.41
CA ALA A 195 -2.79 15.97 4.46
C ALA A 195 -2.73 14.82 5.49
N PRO A 196 -1.55 14.45 6.03
CA PRO A 196 -1.45 13.35 6.99
C PRO A 196 -2.52 13.48 8.08
N LEU A 197 -3.38 12.48 8.20
CA LEU A 197 -4.47 12.53 9.17
C LEU A 197 -3.89 12.32 10.57
N GLY A 198 -3.92 13.37 11.37
CA GLY A 198 -3.67 13.31 12.82
C GLY A 198 -2.21 13.45 13.24
N THR A 199 -1.83 12.67 14.25
CA THR A 199 -0.51 12.71 14.90
C THR A 199 0.61 12.30 13.95
N SER A 200 1.71 13.06 13.97
CA SER A 200 2.88 12.78 13.13
C SER A 200 3.42 11.36 13.35
N VAL A 201 4.06 10.78 12.33
CA VAL A 201 4.67 9.44 12.42
C VAL A 201 5.66 9.36 13.58
N ILE A 202 6.50 10.38 13.75
CA ILE A 202 7.50 10.42 14.84
C ILE A 202 6.83 10.47 16.22
N SER A 203 5.75 11.25 16.38
CA SER A 203 5.04 11.34 17.66
C SER A 203 4.36 10.03 18.02
N ARG A 204 3.77 9.32 17.04
CA ARG A 204 3.25 7.96 17.26
C ARG A 204 4.37 6.99 17.64
N ILE A 205 5.51 7.07 16.95
CA ILE A 205 6.70 6.26 17.23
C ILE A 205 7.19 6.42 18.67
N GLN A 206 7.19 7.66 19.19
CA GLN A 206 7.67 8.00 20.52
C GLN A 206 6.68 7.68 21.66
N ALA A 207 5.40 7.47 21.35
CA ALA A 207 4.34 7.23 22.34
C ALA A 207 3.99 5.75 22.55
N ARG A 208 4.75 4.84 21.92
CA ARG A 208 4.50 3.38 21.85
C ARG A 208 4.97 2.64 23.09
N ASN A 209 4.12 1.82 23.70
CA ASN A 209 4.53 0.90 24.76
C ASN A 209 4.92 -0.47 24.18
N TYR A 210 5.80 -1.19 24.88
CA TYR A 210 6.36 -2.45 24.41
C TYR A 210 5.73 -3.68 25.11
N PRO A 211 5.65 -4.84 24.44
CA PRO A 211 6.20 -5.14 23.12
C PRO A 211 5.35 -4.64 21.96
N LEU A 212 5.99 -4.40 20.81
CA LEU A 212 5.33 -3.96 19.59
C LEU A 212 5.18 -5.10 18.60
N VAL A 213 3.96 -5.36 18.16
CA VAL A 213 3.63 -6.49 17.28
C VAL A 213 3.13 -5.96 15.93
N PHE A 214 3.51 -6.60 14.81
CA PHE A 214 3.05 -6.19 13.48
C PHE A 214 2.18 -7.24 12.78
N GLN A 215 1.21 -6.77 11.99
CA GLN A 215 0.33 -7.58 11.14
C GLN A 215 0.87 -7.58 9.71
N ALA A 216 1.39 -8.72 9.25
CA ALA A 216 1.79 -8.99 7.87
C ALA A 216 0.59 -9.33 6.97
N TRP A 217 0.83 -9.79 5.75
CA TRP A 217 -0.22 -10.02 4.74
C TRP A 217 -1.31 -11.02 5.17
N ASP A 218 -0.95 -12.00 6.00
CA ASP A 218 -1.83 -13.10 6.40
C ASP A 218 -2.39 -12.95 7.81
N ASN A 219 -3.65 -13.36 7.99
CA ASN A 219 -4.45 -13.00 9.17
C ASN A 219 -3.99 -13.66 10.50
N LEU A 220 -4.23 -12.93 11.58
CA LEU A 220 -4.28 -13.48 12.95
C LEU A 220 -5.29 -14.63 13.07
N ILE A 221 -4.85 -15.78 13.59
CA ILE A 221 -5.67 -16.96 13.89
C ILE A 221 -6.33 -16.77 15.27
N GLY A 222 -7.64 -17.04 15.36
CA GLY A 222 -8.39 -17.03 16.63
C GLY A 222 -8.20 -18.31 17.46
N PRO A 223 -8.77 -18.40 18.68
CA PRO A 223 -8.68 -19.63 19.48
C PRO A 223 -9.18 -20.82 18.66
N MET A 224 -8.37 -21.88 18.65
CA MET A 224 -8.53 -23.12 17.89
C MET A 224 -9.96 -23.65 18.04
N GLU A 225 -10.74 -23.67 16.96
CA GLU A 225 -11.65 -24.79 16.61
C GLU A 225 -12.51 -24.64 15.35
N ASP A 226 -12.43 -23.55 14.55
CA ASP A 226 -13.22 -23.58 13.31
C ASP A 226 -12.66 -22.78 12.13
N GLU A 227 -11.61 -23.30 11.50
CA GLU A 227 -11.11 -22.82 10.20
C GLU A 227 -12.25 -22.71 9.15
N GLN A 228 -13.37 -23.42 9.31
CA GLN A 228 -14.52 -23.42 8.41
C GLN A 228 -15.45 -22.21 8.66
N THR A 229 -15.73 -21.86 9.91
CA THR A 229 -16.46 -20.62 10.26
C THR A 229 -15.69 -19.36 9.79
N TRP A 230 -14.35 -19.42 9.75
CA TRP A 230 -13.52 -18.28 9.36
C TRP A 230 -13.26 -18.17 7.85
N LYS A 231 -13.30 -19.27 7.09
CA LYS A 231 -13.27 -19.25 5.61
C LYS A 231 -14.49 -18.57 5.00
N GLU A 232 -15.62 -18.52 5.73
CA GLU A 232 -16.85 -17.85 5.30
C GLU A 232 -16.83 -16.32 5.56
N ILE A 233 -15.99 -15.85 6.49
CA ILE A 233 -15.75 -14.43 6.73
C ILE A 233 -14.59 -13.99 5.83
N SER A 234 -14.94 -13.78 4.57
CA SER A 234 -14.11 -13.01 3.64
C SER A 234 -13.70 -11.68 4.30
N PRO A 235 -12.49 -11.13 4.07
CA PRO A 235 -12.11 -9.80 4.57
C PRO A 235 -13.07 -8.68 4.13
N TRP A 236 -13.92 -8.97 3.14
CA TRP A 236 -14.98 -8.12 2.61
C TRP A 236 -16.32 -8.21 3.34
N ASN A 237 -16.53 -9.20 4.22
CA ASN A 237 -17.87 -9.55 4.73
C ASN A 237 -18.15 -9.10 6.17
N ASN A 238 -17.13 -8.81 6.99
CA ASN A 238 -17.32 -8.27 8.34
C ASN A 238 -16.14 -7.38 8.81
N GLU A 239 -16.22 -6.10 8.46
CA GLU A 239 -15.20 -5.08 8.71
C GLU A 239 -14.92 -4.84 10.21
N MET A 240 -15.90 -5.07 11.10
CA MET A 240 -15.75 -4.84 12.54
C MET A 240 -14.80 -5.87 13.19
N LEU A 241 -14.99 -7.16 12.89
CA LEU A 241 -14.12 -8.24 13.41
C LEU A 241 -12.70 -8.14 12.85
N TYR A 242 -12.58 -7.74 11.57
CA TYR A 242 -11.28 -7.51 10.95
C TYR A 242 -10.55 -6.34 11.62
N THR A 243 -11.25 -5.23 11.85
CA THR A 243 -10.69 -4.05 12.52
C THR A 243 -10.19 -4.40 13.92
N GLU A 244 -10.97 -5.14 14.72
CA GLU A 244 -10.56 -5.58 16.05
C GLU A 244 -9.25 -6.36 16.07
N ARG A 245 -9.07 -7.31 15.15
CA ARG A 245 -7.85 -8.11 15.04
C ARG A 245 -6.66 -7.26 14.62
N VAL A 246 -6.84 -6.46 13.59
CA VAL A 246 -5.78 -5.60 13.05
C VAL A 246 -5.31 -4.61 14.12
N THR A 247 -6.22 -4.01 14.90
CA THR A 247 -5.89 -3.00 15.90
C THR A 247 -5.21 -3.53 17.16
N LYS A 248 -5.08 -4.86 17.32
CA LYS A 248 -4.17 -5.44 18.32
C LYS A 248 -2.70 -5.17 17.99
N HIS A 249 -2.40 -4.95 16.72
CA HIS A 249 -1.05 -4.71 16.22
C HIS A 249 -0.73 -3.22 16.21
N ASP A 250 0.56 -2.92 16.28
CA ASP A 250 1.11 -1.57 16.27
C ASP A 250 1.63 -1.14 14.89
N LEU A 251 1.69 -2.09 13.95
CA LEU A 251 2.01 -1.85 12.55
C LEU A 251 1.19 -2.78 11.67
N HIS A 252 0.65 -2.26 10.59
CA HIS A 252 -0.12 -3.03 9.60
C HIS A 252 0.43 -2.84 8.20
N TRP A 253 0.77 -3.97 7.59
CA TRP A 253 1.24 -4.07 6.21
C TRP A 253 0.08 -4.12 5.21
N SER A 254 0.21 -3.35 4.14
CA SER A 254 -0.69 -3.24 3.00
C SER A 254 -2.19 -3.19 3.35
N PRO A 255 -2.61 -2.26 4.24
CA PRO A 255 -4.03 -2.12 4.54
C PRO A 255 -4.79 -1.72 3.27
N PHE A 256 -5.85 -2.47 2.94
CA PHE A 256 -6.61 -2.23 1.72
C PHE A 256 -7.26 -0.83 1.67
N PHE A 257 -7.81 -0.34 2.79
CA PHE A 257 -8.51 0.95 2.91
C PHE A 257 -9.59 1.24 1.85
N GLY A 258 -10.04 0.26 1.04
CA GLY A 258 -10.94 0.56 -0.06
C GLY A 258 -10.26 1.08 -1.31
N LEU A 259 -8.92 1.08 -1.36
CA LEU A 259 -8.14 1.66 -2.46
C LEU A 259 -7.62 0.58 -3.40
N TRP A 260 -7.53 0.91 -4.68
CA TRP A 260 -6.95 0.07 -5.71
C TRP A 260 -6.12 0.89 -6.69
N TRP A 261 -5.26 0.19 -7.44
CA TRP A 261 -4.58 0.77 -8.58
C TRP A 261 -5.56 0.89 -9.74
N GLU A 262 -5.79 2.11 -10.23
CA GLU A 262 -6.74 2.35 -11.31
C GLU A 262 -6.25 1.70 -12.61
N THR A 263 -7.14 0.99 -13.29
CA THR A 263 -6.89 0.38 -14.60
C THR A 263 -7.79 1.01 -15.64
N SER A 264 -7.33 1.10 -16.88
CA SER A 264 -8.13 1.58 -18.00
C SER A 264 -8.29 0.49 -19.06
N GLU A 265 -9.14 0.71 -20.06
CA GLU A 265 -9.19 -0.20 -21.23
C GLU A 265 -7.86 -0.24 -21.99
N ALA A 266 -7.13 0.89 -22.01
CA ALA A 266 -5.81 1.00 -22.61
C ALA A 266 -4.72 0.32 -21.77
N GLU A 267 -4.87 0.31 -20.44
CA GLU A 267 -3.94 -0.31 -19.48
C GLU A 267 -4.72 -1.23 -18.52
N PRO A 268 -5.14 -2.42 -18.98
CA PRO A 268 -6.05 -3.29 -18.23
C PRO A 268 -5.35 -4.01 -17.06
N THR A 269 -4.03 -3.89 -16.96
CA THR A 269 -3.22 -4.54 -15.93
C THR A 269 -2.75 -3.52 -14.89
N TYR A 270 -3.13 -3.73 -13.63
CA TYR A 270 -2.86 -2.80 -12.53
C TYR A 270 -1.36 -2.60 -12.21
N GLY A 271 -0.48 -3.44 -12.74
CA GLY A 271 0.98 -3.29 -12.59
C GLY A 271 1.54 -2.04 -13.28
N LEU A 272 0.92 -1.60 -14.38
CA LEU A 272 1.33 -0.40 -15.11
C LEU A 272 0.79 0.90 -14.49
N SER A 273 -0.21 0.78 -13.61
CA SER A 273 -0.85 1.93 -12.99
C SER A 273 0.06 2.63 -11.99
N THR A 274 0.01 3.96 -12.02
CA THR A 274 0.62 4.88 -11.06
C THR A 274 -0.42 5.68 -10.26
N GLN A 275 -1.71 5.39 -10.46
CA GLN A 275 -2.81 6.12 -9.83
C GLN A 275 -3.56 5.22 -8.85
N LEU A 276 -3.79 5.73 -7.63
CA LEU A 276 -4.66 5.11 -6.64
C LEU A 276 -6.06 5.70 -6.76
N GLY A 277 -7.05 4.84 -6.95
CA GLY A 277 -8.46 5.20 -6.90
C GLY A 277 -9.19 4.45 -5.79
N GLY A 278 -10.45 4.80 -5.60
CA GLY A 278 -11.28 4.27 -4.52
C GLY A 278 -12.18 5.33 -3.90
N ASP A 279 -12.94 4.92 -2.88
CA ASP A 279 -13.70 5.85 -2.05
C ASP A 279 -12.76 6.44 -0.99
N LEU A 280 -12.25 7.64 -1.26
CA LEU A 280 -11.27 8.31 -0.40
C LEU A 280 -11.84 8.68 0.98
N GLU A 281 -13.12 9.04 1.07
CA GLU A 281 -13.74 9.36 2.35
C GLU A 281 -13.94 8.09 3.20
N ALA A 282 -14.35 6.98 2.58
CA ALA A 282 -14.37 5.69 3.25
C ALA A 282 -12.96 5.27 3.69
N ALA A 283 -11.95 5.45 2.85
CA ALA A 283 -10.56 5.14 3.18
C ALA A 283 -10.05 5.91 4.41
N LYS A 284 -10.35 7.22 4.48
CA LYS A 284 -10.08 8.07 5.65
C LYS A 284 -10.79 7.57 6.89
N ALA A 285 -12.07 7.23 6.77
CA ALA A 285 -12.87 6.74 7.89
C ALA A 285 -12.33 5.41 8.45
N ILE A 286 -11.93 4.47 7.59
CA ILE A 286 -11.34 3.19 8.00
C ILE A 286 -10.01 3.42 8.74
N ARG A 287 -9.14 4.30 8.20
CA ARG A 287 -7.88 4.63 8.87
C ARG A 287 -8.13 5.27 10.23
N GLN A 288 -9.05 6.23 10.31
CA GLN A 288 -9.36 6.92 11.57
C GLN A 288 -9.93 5.95 12.60
N GLN A 289 -10.85 5.06 12.21
CA GLN A 289 -11.43 4.04 13.09
C GLN A 289 -10.35 3.14 13.73
N ARG A 290 -9.28 2.82 12.97
CA ARG A 290 -8.16 2.04 13.50
C ARG A 290 -7.31 2.84 14.48
N LEU A 291 -7.03 4.11 14.15
CA LEU A 291 -6.28 5.00 15.05
C LEU A 291 -7.04 5.33 16.34
N ASP A 292 -8.38 5.38 16.30
CA ASP A 292 -9.19 5.56 17.51
C ASP A 292 -9.05 4.38 18.50
N ARG A 293 -8.66 3.19 18.00
CA ARG A 293 -8.43 1.98 18.80
C ARG A 293 -6.96 1.78 19.17
N ASN A 294 -6.05 2.01 18.22
CA ASN A 294 -4.61 2.04 18.45
C ASN A 294 -4.02 3.35 17.89
N PRO A 295 -3.87 4.40 18.73
CA PRO A 295 -3.45 5.73 18.28
C PRO A 295 -2.00 5.78 17.79
N ASN A 296 -1.19 4.78 18.12
CA ASN A 296 0.22 4.70 17.76
C ASN A 296 0.49 3.80 16.56
N MET A 297 -0.55 3.20 15.97
CA MET A 297 -0.45 2.27 14.87
C MET A 297 0.19 2.92 13.63
N LEU A 298 1.09 2.20 12.96
CA LEU A 298 1.66 2.59 11.66
C LEU A 298 1.06 1.78 10.51
N PHE A 299 0.92 2.42 9.34
CA PHE A 299 0.38 1.80 8.13
C PHE A 299 1.41 1.85 7.00
N LEU A 300 1.90 0.71 6.54
CA LEU A 300 2.91 0.64 5.48
C LEU A 300 2.39 -0.16 4.29
N VAL A 301 2.82 0.17 3.08
CA VAL A 301 2.47 -0.60 1.87
C VAL A 301 3.66 -1.39 1.37
N GLU A 302 3.46 -2.67 1.07
CA GLU A 302 4.47 -3.47 0.40
C GLU A 302 4.59 -3.10 -1.08
N ILE A 303 5.83 -2.95 -1.55
CA ILE A 303 6.19 -2.81 -2.96
C ILE A 303 7.11 -3.97 -3.33
N ARG A 304 6.57 -4.94 -4.07
CA ARG A 304 7.35 -6.08 -4.56
C ARG A 304 8.06 -5.74 -5.87
N ILE A 305 9.35 -6.03 -5.92
CA ILE A 305 10.19 -5.89 -7.13
C ILE A 305 10.28 -7.21 -7.91
N HIS A 306 9.89 -8.30 -7.27
CA HIS A 306 9.77 -9.62 -7.87
C HIS A 306 8.31 -10.06 -7.70
N ASN A 307 7.67 -10.55 -8.76
CA ASN A 307 6.28 -11.03 -8.74
C ASN A 307 5.25 -10.11 -8.05
N HIS A 308 4.60 -9.26 -8.83
CA HIS A 308 3.42 -8.51 -8.37
C HIS A 308 2.21 -9.45 -8.21
N LEU A 309 2.16 -10.26 -7.15
CA LEU A 309 1.05 -11.06 -6.62
C LEU A 309 0.35 -12.07 -7.58
N ARG A 310 0.37 -11.86 -8.90
CA ARG A 310 -0.15 -12.69 -10.01
C ARG A 310 0.58 -12.30 -11.30
N ALA A 311 0.96 -13.26 -12.14
CA ALA A 311 1.55 -12.99 -13.46
C ALA A 311 0.70 -12.06 -14.36
N SER A 312 -0.61 -11.93 -14.06
CA SER A 312 -1.54 -11.03 -14.74
C SER A 312 -1.41 -9.55 -14.36
N ALA A 313 -0.58 -9.21 -13.37
CA ALA A 313 -0.36 -7.82 -12.97
C ALA A 313 0.33 -6.99 -14.06
N PHE A 314 1.09 -7.63 -14.94
CA PHE A 314 1.70 -7.01 -16.12
C PHE A 314 1.41 -7.88 -17.35
N PRO A 315 1.37 -7.30 -18.57
CA PRO A 315 1.23 -8.07 -19.80
C PRO A 315 2.37 -9.08 -19.95
N SER A 316 2.11 -10.28 -20.49
CA SER A 316 3.12 -11.34 -20.63
C SER A 316 4.30 -10.95 -21.53
N ASP A 317 4.09 -9.99 -22.42
CA ASP A 317 5.04 -9.40 -23.34
C ASP A 317 5.66 -8.09 -22.82
N SER A 318 5.36 -7.69 -21.59
CA SER A 318 5.95 -6.51 -20.95
C SER A 318 7.49 -6.54 -21.02
N GLU A 319 8.06 -5.37 -21.29
CA GLU A 319 9.51 -5.11 -21.29
C GLU A 319 10.11 -5.12 -19.88
N PHE A 320 9.28 -5.12 -18.84
CA PHE A 320 9.73 -5.14 -17.45
C PHE A 320 10.09 -6.53 -16.96
N TRP A 321 9.72 -7.58 -17.70
CA TRP A 321 10.09 -8.94 -17.34
C TRP A 321 11.57 -9.21 -17.63
N LEU A 322 12.26 -9.80 -16.67
CA LEU A 322 13.62 -10.33 -16.86
C LEU A 322 13.54 -11.59 -17.72
N ARG A 323 14.30 -11.63 -18.82
CA ARG A 323 14.23 -12.72 -19.81
C ARG A 323 15.58 -13.39 -20.07
N ASP A 324 15.52 -14.67 -20.43
CA ASP A 324 16.68 -15.42 -20.93
C ASP A 324 17.00 -15.10 -22.41
N SER A 325 18.08 -15.69 -22.93
CA SER A 325 18.49 -15.52 -24.34
C SER A 325 17.48 -16.06 -25.37
N ASN A 326 16.48 -16.83 -24.93
CA ASN A 326 15.39 -17.35 -25.76
C ASN A 326 14.09 -16.55 -25.57
N ASN A 327 14.16 -15.36 -24.96
CA ASN A 327 13.05 -14.46 -24.67
C ASN A 327 12.00 -15.01 -23.67
N ARG A 328 12.36 -16.00 -22.86
CA ARG A 328 11.49 -16.57 -21.82
C ARG A 328 11.62 -15.77 -20.53
N VAL A 329 10.48 -15.47 -19.89
CA VAL A 329 10.46 -14.83 -18.55
C VAL A 329 11.12 -15.77 -17.54
N LEU A 330 12.11 -15.26 -16.82
CA LEU A 330 12.81 -16.00 -15.78
C LEU A 330 11.98 -16.03 -14.50
N GLN A 331 12.00 -17.16 -13.81
CA GLN A 331 11.33 -17.35 -12.53
C GLN A 331 12.34 -17.74 -11.44
N ASN A 332 12.15 -17.24 -10.22
CA ASN A 332 12.94 -17.68 -9.07
C ASN A 332 12.57 -19.11 -8.64
N ASN A 333 13.22 -19.60 -7.59
CA ASN A 333 12.97 -20.93 -7.04
C ASN A 333 11.55 -21.11 -6.47
N GLY A 334 10.85 -20.02 -6.17
CA GLY A 334 9.44 -20.01 -5.77
C GLY A 334 8.45 -19.99 -6.94
N GLY A 335 8.93 -20.03 -8.19
CA GLY A 335 8.08 -19.94 -9.39
C GLY A 335 7.62 -18.51 -9.73
N GLU A 336 8.21 -17.52 -9.09
CA GLU A 336 7.83 -16.13 -9.19
C GLU A 336 8.54 -15.44 -10.36
N SER A 337 7.77 -14.74 -11.20
CA SER A 337 8.32 -14.07 -12.39
C SER A 337 9.16 -12.86 -12.00
N MET A 338 10.39 -12.83 -12.52
CA MET A 338 11.39 -11.82 -12.19
C MET A 338 11.27 -10.58 -13.07
N MET A 339 11.49 -9.41 -12.48
CA MET A 339 11.53 -8.15 -13.21
C MET A 339 12.96 -7.67 -13.46
N ASP A 340 13.16 -6.98 -14.58
CA ASP A 340 14.43 -6.36 -14.93
C ASP A 340 14.55 -4.99 -14.25
N ILE A 341 15.09 -4.99 -13.04
CA ILE A 341 15.30 -3.77 -12.25
C ILE A 341 16.27 -2.78 -12.91
N LEU A 342 17.04 -3.19 -13.92
CA LEU A 342 17.91 -2.29 -14.68
C LEU A 342 17.14 -1.52 -15.76
N ASN A 343 15.91 -1.93 -16.10
CA ASN A 343 15.06 -1.19 -17.02
C ASN A 343 14.69 0.19 -16.41
N PRO A 344 15.12 1.32 -17.00
CA PRO A 344 14.84 2.64 -16.44
C PRO A 344 13.34 2.98 -16.39
N SER A 345 12.54 2.47 -17.31
CA SER A 345 11.09 2.67 -17.32
C SER A 345 10.42 1.95 -16.15
N LEU A 346 10.88 0.75 -15.79
CA LEU A 346 10.43 0.04 -14.58
C LEU A 346 10.84 0.81 -13.32
N GLN A 347 12.07 1.32 -13.26
CA GLN A 347 12.52 2.13 -12.12
C GLN A 347 11.62 3.35 -11.91
N ASN A 348 11.29 4.08 -12.99
CA ASN A 348 10.39 5.22 -12.94
C ASN A 348 8.98 4.81 -12.48
N LEU A 349 8.44 3.72 -13.02
CA LEU A 349 7.15 3.19 -12.60
C LEU A 349 7.10 2.87 -11.10
N LEU A 350 8.13 2.22 -10.56
CA LEU A 350 8.24 1.93 -9.13
C LEU A 350 8.31 3.22 -8.29
N ILE A 351 9.09 4.21 -8.75
CA ILE A 351 9.18 5.53 -8.09
C ILE A 351 7.81 6.19 -8.07
N ASP A 352 7.14 6.29 -9.22
CA ASP A 352 5.87 7.00 -9.37
C ASP A 352 4.75 6.34 -8.55
N ARG A 353 4.74 5.00 -8.46
CA ARG A 353 3.84 4.27 -7.56
C ARG A 353 4.09 4.57 -6.09
N ILE A 354 5.35 4.61 -5.65
CA ILE A 354 5.68 4.95 -4.26
C ILE A 354 5.32 6.41 -3.97
N VAL A 355 5.54 7.32 -4.92
CA VAL A 355 5.16 8.72 -4.81
C VAL A 355 3.65 8.87 -4.71
N ALA A 356 2.87 8.12 -5.49
CA ALA A 356 1.41 8.11 -5.39
C ALA A 356 0.91 7.61 -4.02
N ILE A 357 1.51 6.54 -3.47
CA ILE A 357 1.22 6.06 -2.10
C ILE A 357 1.54 7.14 -1.06
N ALA A 358 2.68 7.82 -1.20
CA ALA A 358 3.10 8.86 -0.28
C ALA A 358 2.20 10.10 -0.35
N GLY A 359 1.82 10.52 -1.57
CA GLY A 359 0.88 11.61 -1.83
C GLY A 359 -0.48 11.33 -1.23
N CYS A 360 -0.89 10.06 -1.21
CA CYS A 360 -2.18 9.64 -0.64
C CYS A 360 -2.38 10.01 0.82
N GLY A 361 -1.30 10.13 1.60
CA GLY A 361 -1.36 10.60 2.99
C GLY A 361 -2.00 9.62 3.99
N LEU A 362 -2.62 8.53 3.52
CA LEU A 362 -3.16 7.45 4.34
C LEU A 362 -2.09 6.48 4.84
N PHE A 363 -0.97 6.39 4.13
CA PHE A 363 0.14 5.49 4.47
C PHE A 363 1.29 6.26 5.09
N ASP A 364 1.92 5.65 6.08
CA ASP A 364 3.06 6.20 6.81
C ASP A 364 4.38 5.87 6.12
N GLY A 365 4.39 4.94 5.18
CA GLY A 365 5.57 4.51 4.44
C GLY A 365 5.33 3.31 3.54
N VAL A 366 6.44 2.77 3.04
CA VAL A 366 6.48 1.53 2.25
C VAL A 366 7.53 0.56 2.79
N MET A 367 7.34 -0.73 2.55
CA MET A 367 8.42 -1.72 2.58
C MET A 367 8.64 -2.24 1.17
N ILE A 368 9.89 -2.20 0.74
CA ILE A 368 10.27 -2.65 -0.59
C ILE A 368 10.85 -4.05 -0.49
N ASP A 369 10.13 -4.99 -1.06
CA ASP A 369 10.49 -6.40 -1.06
C ASP A 369 11.22 -6.79 -2.35
N GLY A 370 12.32 -7.51 -2.20
CA GLY A 370 13.27 -7.84 -3.27
C GLY A 370 14.60 -7.09 -3.22
N PHE A 371 14.81 -6.17 -2.26
CA PHE A 371 16.10 -5.48 -2.06
C PHE A 371 16.97 -6.11 -0.95
N ALA A 372 17.29 -7.41 -1.01
CA ALA A 372 18.27 -7.98 -0.06
C ALA A 372 19.73 -7.91 -0.56
N LEU A 373 20.64 -7.57 0.36
CA LEU A 373 21.82 -6.69 0.26
C LEU A 373 22.95 -6.91 -0.77
N ASN A 374 23.71 -5.82 -0.96
CA ASN A 374 24.91 -5.62 -1.80
C ASN A 374 24.86 -6.28 -3.20
N ALA A 375 23.64 -6.55 -3.69
CA ALA A 375 23.30 -7.35 -4.86
C ALA A 375 23.71 -8.84 -4.82
N ILE A 376 23.68 -9.52 -3.68
CA ILE A 376 23.85 -10.99 -3.61
C ILE A 376 22.56 -11.66 -3.09
N GLY A 377 21.78 -10.95 -2.26
CA GLY A 377 20.53 -11.43 -1.67
C GLY A 377 19.26 -11.09 -2.47
N PHE A 378 19.36 -10.32 -3.57
CA PHE A 378 18.21 -10.05 -4.45
C PHE A 378 17.54 -11.38 -4.78
N VAL A 379 16.24 -11.48 -4.51
CA VAL A 379 15.49 -12.70 -4.83
C VAL A 379 15.65 -12.94 -6.33
N GLY A 380 16.14 -14.11 -6.73
CA GLY A 380 16.48 -14.38 -8.13
C GLY A 380 17.79 -13.75 -8.63
N ARG A 381 18.70 -13.29 -7.77
CA ARG A 381 20.00 -12.69 -8.18
C ARG A 381 20.81 -13.56 -9.13
N HIS A 382 20.78 -14.86 -8.89
CA HIS A 382 21.45 -15.88 -9.71
C HIS A 382 20.93 -15.93 -11.16
N LEU A 383 19.75 -15.35 -11.43
CA LEU A 383 19.14 -15.26 -12.76
C LEU A 383 19.62 -14.03 -13.54
N HIS A 384 20.26 -13.06 -12.86
CA HIS A 384 20.62 -11.78 -13.43
C HIS A 384 22.12 -11.73 -13.76
N SER A 385 22.47 -11.44 -15.02
CA SER A 385 23.87 -11.40 -15.49
C SER A 385 24.64 -10.15 -15.07
N ALA A 386 23.95 -9.03 -14.81
CA ALA A 386 24.58 -7.79 -14.35
C ALA A 386 25.42 -7.96 -13.09
N THR A 387 26.34 -7.03 -12.88
CA THR A 387 27.22 -6.95 -11.72
C THR A 387 26.49 -6.42 -10.49
N ASN A 388 27.08 -6.67 -9.31
CA ASN A 388 26.52 -6.14 -8.06
C ASN A 388 26.44 -4.61 -8.06
N LYS A 389 27.43 -3.97 -8.69
CA LYS A 389 27.50 -2.51 -8.80
C LYS A 389 26.32 -1.93 -9.59
N GLU A 390 25.90 -2.58 -10.67
CA GLU A 390 24.78 -2.14 -11.50
C GLU A 390 23.46 -2.23 -10.73
N ILE A 391 23.19 -3.35 -10.07
CA ILE A 391 21.99 -3.53 -9.24
C ILE A 391 21.97 -2.51 -8.09
N ILE A 392 23.08 -2.33 -7.37
CA ILE A 392 23.20 -1.32 -6.31
C ILE A 392 22.93 0.09 -6.85
N THR A 393 23.40 0.40 -8.06
CA THR A 393 23.18 1.70 -8.70
C THR A 393 21.70 1.90 -9.00
N ALA A 394 21.02 0.91 -9.57
CA ALA A 394 19.58 0.96 -9.83
C ALA A 394 18.75 1.11 -8.54
N THR A 395 19.06 0.33 -7.51
CA THR A 395 18.40 0.44 -6.19
C THR A 395 18.60 1.82 -5.58
N ASN A 396 19.83 2.36 -5.59
CA ASN A 396 20.11 3.71 -5.10
C ASN A 396 19.35 4.76 -5.90
N GLN A 397 19.25 4.61 -7.22
CA GLN A 397 18.50 5.52 -8.07
C GLN A 397 17.00 5.52 -7.70
N ILE A 398 16.39 4.35 -7.47
CA ILE A 398 15.00 4.27 -7.02
C ILE A 398 14.85 4.95 -5.65
N LEU A 399 15.64 4.55 -4.65
CA LEU A 399 15.49 5.03 -3.27
C LEU A 399 15.74 6.54 -3.14
N SER A 400 16.79 7.06 -3.79
CA SER A 400 17.11 8.50 -3.77
C SER A 400 16.04 9.34 -4.47
N ASN A 401 15.52 8.89 -5.62
CA ASN A 401 14.45 9.60 -6.31
C ASN A 401 13.12 9.56 -5.55
N VAL A 402 12.80 8.43 -4.91
CA VAL A 402 11.65 8.37 -3.99
C VAL A 402 11.85 9.38 -2.87
N ARG A 403 12.99 9.35 -2.17
CA ARG A 403 13.27 10.29 -1.07
C ARG A 403 13.22 11.75 -1.48
N ALA A 404 13.60 12.09 -2.70
CA ALA A 404 13.53 13.46 -3.22
C ALA A 404 12.09 13.95 -3.49
N ARG A 405 11.12 13.04 -3.59
CA ARG A 405 9.73 13.35 -4.03
C ARG A 405 8.67 13.08 -2.96
N VAL A 406 9.04 12.51 -1.82
CA VAL A 406 8.11 12.20 -0.73
C VAL A 406 8.43 13.03 0.52
N ARG A 407 7.43 13.15 1.40
CA ARG A 407 7.58 13.83 2.70
C ARG A 407 8.71 13.23 3.54
N ASN A 408 9.41 14.07 4.30
CA ASN A 408 10.60 13.69 5.06
C ASN A 408 10.35 12.59 6.11
N ASP A 409 9.13 12.54 6.65
CA ASP A 409 8.66 11.56 7.63
C ASP A 409 8.02 10.31 7.00
N PHE A 410 7.99 10.17 5.67
CA PHE A 410 7.51 8.96 5.00
C PHE A 410 8.53 7.84 5.20
N LEU A 411 8.13 6.71 5.75
CA LEU A 411 9.07 5.64 6.09
C LEU A 411 9.44 4.81 4.84
N ILE A 412 10.71 4.44 4.68
CA ILE A 412 11.12 3.34 3.79
C ILE A 412 11.70 2.21 4.61
N LEU A 413 11.15 1.03 4.43
CA LEU A 413 11.75 -0.22 4.88
C LEU A 413 12.18 -1.03 3.66
N VAL A 414 13.15 -1.89 3.87
CA VAL A 414 13.59 -2.87 2.88
C VAL A 414 13.61 -4.25 3.52
N ASN A 415 13.21 -5.27 2.77
CA ASN A 415 13.40 -6.64 3.22
C ASN A 415 14.89 -7.02 3.13
N VAL A 416 15.48 -7.36 4.26
CA VAL A 416 16.91 -7.69 4.36
C VAL A 416 17.15 -9.12 4.81
N ASN A 417 16.12 -9.90 5.12
CA ASN A 417 16.27 -11.18 5.80
C ASN A 417 17.21 -11.02 7.02
N ARG A 418 18.39 -11.65 7.01
CA ARG A 418 19.40 -11.57 8.09
C ARG A 418 20.65 -10.75 7.72
N THR A 419 20.49 -9.70 6.92
CA THR A 419 21.63 -9.09 6.23
C THR A 419 21.66 -7.56 6.33
N LYS A 420 22.84 -6.95 6.11
CA LYS A 420 23.08 -5.52 6.37
C LYS A 420 23.13 -4.68 5.08
N PRO A 421 22.08 -3.90 4.73
CA PRO A 421 22.05 -3.10 3.50
C PRO A 421 22.94 -1.84 3.56
N THR A 422 24.26 -2.01 3.53
CA THR A 422 25.22 -0.89 3.67
C THR A 422 25.23 0.14 2.54
N ALA A 423 24.64 -0.17 1.38
CA ALA A 423 24.81 0.62 0.16
C ALA A 423 23.80 1.77 -0.03
N TYR A 424 22.78 1.87 0.83
CA TYR A 424 21.66 2.81 0.69
C TYR A 424 21.03 3.20 2.04
N THR A 425 21.85 3.22 3.10
CA THR A 425 21.40 3.47 4.48
C THR A 425 20.77 4.85 4.68
N GLU A 426 21.22 5.87 3.94
CA GLU A 426 20.73 7.26 4.06
C GLU A 426 19.26 7.45 3.62
N TYR A 427 18.73 6.51 2.83
CA TYR A 427 17.37 6.57 2.27
C TYR A 427 16.36 5.66 3.00
N VAL A 428 16.85 4.77 3.88
CA VAL A 428 16.05 3.71 4.50
C VAL A 428 15.95 3.94 5.99
N ASN A 429 14.72 3.87 6.51
CA ASN A 429 14.41 4.01 7.93
C ASN A 429 14.54 2.68 8.68
N GLY A 430 14.26 1.55 8.04
CA GLY A 430 14.22 0.29 8.77
C GLY A 430 14.31 -0.94 7.90
N THR A 431 14.28 -2.09 8.55
CA THR A 431 14.39 -3.39 7.89
C THR A 431 13.20 -4.26 8.20
N PHE A 432 12.73 -5.04 7.22
CA PHE A 432 11.95 -6.25 7.48
C PHE A 432 12.88 -7.46 7.41
N MET A 433 12.85 -8.31 8.44
CA MET A 433 13.71 -9.49 8.57
C MET A 433 12.86 -10.76 8.56
N GLU A 434 12.63 -11.32 7.38
CA GLU A 434 12.16 -12.70 7.25
C GLU A 434 13.31 -13.64 7.58
N THR A 435 13.30 -14.18 8.80
CA THR A 435 14.51 -14.84 9.28
C THR A 435 14.70 -16.23 8.68
N GLY A 436 13.64 -16.97 8.31
CA GLY A 436 13.76 -18.38 7.91
C GLY A 436 14.31 -19.26 9.04
N HIS A 437 14.28 -20.58 8.87
CA HIS A 437 14.98 -21.51 9.78
C HIS A 437 16.38 -21.86 9.28
N ASP A 438 17.26 -22.25 10.20
CA ASP A 438 18.61 -22.75 9.86
C ASP A 438 18.62 -24.25 9.56
N SER A 439 17.63 -25.00 10.09
CA SER A 439 17.45 -26.45 9.97
C SER A 439 15.97 -26.79 10.15
N ASN A 440 15.54 -28.05 9.94
CA ASN A 440 14.13 -28.52 10.03
C ASN A 440 13.30 -27.87 11.16
N GLY A 441 12.70 -26.70 10.92
CA GLY A 441 11.87 -26.01 11.90
C GLY A 441 12.58 -25.25 13.02
N SER A 442 13.92 -25.04 13.00
CA SER A 442 14.64 -24.55 14.18
C SER A 442 15.81 -23.59 13.89
N TYR A 443 16.15 -22.77 14.88
CA TYR A 443 17.24 -21.78 14.84
C TYR A 443 18.49 -22.26 15.56
N THR A 444 19.65 -21.96 14.99
CA THR A 444 20.96 -22.15 15.60
C THR A 444 21.41 -20.88 16.34
N ARG A 445 22.36 -21.02 17.27
CA ARG A 445 22.96 -19.84 17.94
C ARG A 445 23.62 -18.89 16.95
N GLU A 446 24.33 -19.43 15.95
CA GLU A 446 24.96 -18.62 14.92
C GLU A 446 23.90 -17.84 14.12
N GLY A 447 22.77 -18.48 13.82
CA GLY A 447 21.63 -17.84 13.18
C GLY A 447 21.05 -16.69 14.00
N LEU A 448 20.82 -16.91 15.29
CA LEU A 448 20.33 -15.89 16.23
C LEU A 448 21.33 -14.72 16.37
N GLN A 449 22.63 -15.01 16.48
CA GLN A 449 23.68 -13.99 16.50
C GLN A 449 23.69 -13.12 15.25
N LYS A 450 23.43 -13.70 14.05
CA LYS A 450 23.30 -12.91 12.81
C LYS A 450 22.09 -11.99 12.83
N ILE A 451 20.98 -12.45 13.41
CA ILE A 451 19.76 -11.64 13.57
C ILE A 451 20.05 -10.46 14.51
N GLU A 452 20.62 -10.73 15.68
CA GLU A 452 21.01 -9.70 16.67
C GLU A 452 21.95 -8.66 16.06
N ASP A 453 23.01 -9.12 15.39
CA ASP A 453 24.02 -8.27 14.76
C ASP A 453 23.41 -7.40 13.65
N THR A 454 22.41 -7.91 12.94
CA THR A 454 21.71 -7.14 11.90
C THR A 454 20.76 -6.12 12.52
N LEU A 455 20.01 -6.48 13.57
CA LEU A 455 19.11 -5.56 14.28
C LEU A 455 19.86 -4.38 14.88
N LEU A 456 20.92 -4.64 15.66
CA LEU A 456 21.73 -3.58 16.27
C LEU A 456 22.40 -2.67 15.23
N TRP A 457 22.85 -3.26 14.11
CA TRP A 457 23.38 -2.46 13.01
C TRP A 457 22.31 -1.54 12.44
N ALA A 458 21.09 -2.03 12.23
CA ALA A 458 20.01 -1.24 11.65
C ALA A 458 19.61 -0.07 12.56
N GLU A 459 19.55 -0.29 13.88
CA GLU A 459 19.27 0.71 14.91
C GLU A 459 20.26 1.89 14.93
N THR A 460 21.47 1.72 14.38
CA THR A 460 22.51 2.77 14.45
C THR A 460 22.95 3.30 13.09
N GLN A 461 22.72 2.55 12.02
CA GLN A 461 23.23 2.89 10.68
C GLN A 461 22.15 3.40 9.74
N LEU A 462 20.87 3.15 10.02
CA LEU A 462 19.75 3.59 9.20
C LEU A 462 19.25 4.98 9.61
N ARG A 463 18.46 5.58 8.70
CA ARG A 463 17.90 6.91 8.86
C ARG A 463 16.88 6.96 10.00
N GLU A 464 16.96 7.98 10.83
CA GLU A 464 15.94 8.29 11.84
C GLU A 464 14.57 8.66 11.22
N PRO A 465 13.45 8.28 11.85
CA PRO A 465 13.37 7.31 12.95
C PRO A 465 13.60 5.88 12.44
N GLN A 466 14.34 5.06 13.21
CA GLN A 466 14.52 3.65 12.87
C GLN A 466 13.32 2.81 13.27
N ILE A 467 12.89 1.91 12.38
CA ILE A 467 11.81 0.96 12.63
C ILE A 467 12.12 -0.41 12.05
N ASN A 468 12.64 -1.30 12.88
CA ASN A 468 12.98 -2.65 12.45
C ASN A 468 11.81 -3.60 12.70
N CYS A 469 11.56 -4.54 11.80
CA CYS A 469 10.51 -5.55 11.92
C CYS A 469 11.16 -6.92 11.86
N LEU A 470 11.07 -7.67 12.96
CA LEU A 470 11.66 -8.99 13.11
C LEU A 470 10.58 -10.06 12.99
N GLU A 471 10.67 -10.90 11.96
CA GLU A 471 9.81 -12.08 11.84
C GLU A 471 10.56 -13.34 12.26
N GLY A 472 10.05 -14.01 13.30
CA GLY A 472 10.40 -15.39 13.62
C GLY A 472 9.41 -16.35 13.01
N GLU A 473 9.86 -17.57 12.72
CA GLU A 473 9.06 -18.58 12.05
C GLU A 473 8.72 -19.77 12.93
N GLY A 474 7.45 -20.16 12.89
CA GLY A 474 6.90 -21.31 13.60
C GLY A 474 7.53 -22.65 13.20
N VAL A 475 7.63 -23.56 14.14
CA VAL A 475 7.96 -24.98 13.88
C VAL A 475 6.73 -25.66 13.29
N GLY A 476 6.67 -25.78 11.96
CA GLY A 476 5.47 -26.29 11.26
C GLY A 476 5.06 -27.72 11.62
N THR A 477 5.97 -28.56 12.12
CA THR A 477 5.65 -29.93 12.56
C THR A 477 4.94 -29.98 13.92
N SER A 478 4.94 -28.87 14.65
CA SER A 478 4.30 -28.74 15.97
C SER A 478 3.06 -27.86 15.84
N PRO A 479 1.99 -28.08 16.63
CA PRO A 479 0.85 -27.18 16.63
C PRO A 479 1.27 -25.72 16.88
N PRO A 480 0.61 -24.72 16.25
CA PRO A 480 0.97 -23.32 16.41
C PRO A 480 1.10 -22.84 17.87
N ASN A 481 0.22 -23.31 18.77
CA ASN A 481 0.26 -22.97 20.19
C ASN A 481 1.02 -23.97 21.07
N SER A 482 1.89 -24.79 20.48
CA SER A 482 2.66 -25.79 21.25
C SER A 482 3.70 -25.13 22.18
N PRO A 483 4.14 -25.82 23.26
CA PRO A 483 5.20 -25.29 24.13
C PRO A 483 6.49 -24.92 23.39
N GLU A 484 6.80 -25.62 22.29
CA GLU A 484 7.96 -25.33 21.45
C GLU A 484 7.80 -24.00 20.70
N ASN A 485 6.66 -23.77 20.06
CA ASN A 485 6.37 -22.52 19.36
C ASN A 485 6.23 -21.35 20.33
N GLN A 486 5.62 -21.56 21.50
CA GLN A 486 5.59 -20.53 22.55
C GLN A 486 7.00 -20.15 23.03
N ARG A 487 7.90 -21.12 23.19
CA ARG A 487 9.31 -20.86 23.53
C ARG A 487 10.00 -20.02 22.47
N TRP A 488 9.88 -20.39 21.19
CA TRP A 488 10.49 -19.63 20.11
C TRP A 488 9.88 -18.24 19.96
N MET A 489 8.56 -18.10 20.10
CA MET A 489 7.91 -16.79 20.16
C MET A 489 8.52 -15.91 21.26
N ARG A 490 8.75 -16.45 22.47
CA ARG A 490 9.42 -15.71 23.55
C ARG A 490 10.86 -15.33 23.19
N VAL A 491 11.61 -16.24 22.56
CA VAL A 491 12.96 -15.93 22.04
C VAL A 491 12.91 -14.73 21.10
N PHE A 492 12.05 -14.74 20.08
CA PHE A 492 11.99 -13.66 19.09
C PHE A 492 11.50 -12.35 19.69
N THR A 493 10.50 -12.41 20.57
CA THR A 493 9.97 -11.24 21.26
C THR A 493 11.04 -10.58 22.14
N THR A 494 11.71 -11.36 22.99
CA THR A 494 12.73 -10.83 23.91
C THR A 494 14.04 -10.47 23.22
N LEU A 495 14.43 -11.18 22.15
CA LEU A 495 15.54 -10.79 21.29
C LEU A 495 15.25 -9.42 20.68
N SER A 496 14.06 -9.21 20.09
CA SER A 496 13.65 -7.91 19.56
C SER A 496 13.71 -6.83 20.66
N LEU A 497 13.06 -7.04 21.80
CA LEU A 497 13.03 -6.09 22.91
C LEU A 497 14.43 -5.70 23.41
N THR A 498 15.33 -6.68 23.53
CA THR A 498 16.69 -6.44 24.03
C THR A 498 17.60 -5.79 23.00
N HIS A 499 17.36 -5.96 21.69
CA HIS A 499 18.28 -5.52 20.63
C HIS A 499 17.74 -4.38 19.74
N SER A 500 16.47 -4.02 19.86
CA SER A 500 15.75 -3.18 18.90
C SER A 500 14.64 -2.39 19.59
N ASP A 501 14.25 -1.26 19.01
CA ASP A 501 13.02 -0.52 19.36
C ASP A 501 11.89 -0.79 18.36
N GLY A 502 12.08 -1.83 17.56
CA GLY A 502 11.20 -2.25 16.48
C GLY A 502 10.05 -3.16 16.90
N TYR A 503 9.49 -3.81 15.89
CA TYR A 503 8.32 -4.67 15.94
C TYR A 503 8.71 -6.14 15.80
N VAL A 504 7.90 -7.03 16.35
CA VAL A 504 8.07 -8.49 16.23
C VAL A 504 6.82 -9.16 15.69
N LEU A 505 7.01 -10.26 14.97
CA LEU A 505 5.98 -11.22 14.60
C LEU A 505 6.54 -12.64 14.74
N TYR A 506 5.70 -13.59 15.12
CA TYR A 506 6.04 -15.01 15.12
C TYR A 506 4.99 -15.83 14.38
N THR A 507 5.37 -16.43 13.24
CA THR A 507 4.42 -17.16 12.39
C THR A 507 4.06 -18.53 12.96
N ASP A 508 2.99 -19.14 12.43
CA ASP A 508 2.50 -20.44 12.86
C ASP A 508 3.32 -21.63 12.30
N GLY A 509 4.20 -21.37 11.33
CA GLY A 509 5.09 -22.35 10.72
C GLY A 509 4.44 -23.34 9.74
N THR A 510 3.12 -23.31 9.59
CA THR A 510 2.38 -24.37 8.88
C THR A 510 2.72 -24.45 7.39
N ARG A 511 3.19 -23.35 6.78
CA ARG A 511 3.69 -23.26 5.40
C ARG A 511 4.77 -24.30 5.05
N PHE A 512 5.54 -24.75 6.04
CA PHE A 512 6.59 -25.75 5.83
C PHE A 512 6.08 -27.19 5.75
N THR A 513 4.88 -27.43 6.25
CA THR A 513 4.24 -28.76 6.25
C THR A 513 3.06 -28.86 5.30
N ASP A 514 2.44 -27.72 4.98
CA ASP A 514 1.33 -27.62 4.02
C ASP A 514 1.67 -26.55 2.97
N PRO A 515 1.88 -26.93 1.69
CA PRO A 515 2.16 -25.97 0.61
C PRO A 515 0.97 -25.04 0.29
N LYS A 516 -0.20 -25.26 0.89
CA LYS A 516 -1.37 -24.38 0.79
C LYS A 516 -1.52 -23.45 2.00
N ALA A 517 -0.73 -23.64 3.05
CA ALA A 517 -0.82 -22.79 4.22
C ALA A 517 -0.29 -21.39 3.88
N PRO A 518 -0.89 -20.33 4.44
CA PRO A 518 -0.43 -18.97 4.22
C PRO A 518 0.93 -18.72 4.89
N ASP A 519 1.66 -17.73 4.40
CA ASP A 519 3.09 -17.54 4.68
C ASP A 519 3.32 -16.88 6.05
N HIS A 520 2.60 -15.79 6.34
CA HIS A 520 2.82 -14.97 7.55
C HIS A 520 1.70 -15.09 8.58
N ARG A 521 0.94 -16.18 8.50
CA ARG A 521 -0.17 -16.47 9.40
C ARG A 521 0.37 -16.70 10.80
N HIS A 522 -0.28 -16.15 11.83
CA HIS A 522 0.22 -16.20 13.21
C HIS A 522 -0.90 -16.29 14.25
N LEU A 523 -0.53 -16.67 15.47
CA LEU A 523 -1.38 -16.59 16.67
C LEU A 523 -1.11 -15.31 17.44
N TRP A 524 -2.09 -14.86 18.23
CA TRP A 524 -1.86 -13.89 19.28
C TRP A 524 -1.48 -14.65 20.54
N PHE A 525 -0.35 -14.30 21.14
CA PHE A 525 0.11 -14.90 22.38
C PHE A 525 -0.15 -13.92 23.52
N ASP A 526 -0.74 -14.38 24.63
CA ASP A 526 -0.99 -13.56 25.84
C ASP A 526 0.30 -12.90 26.37
N PHE A 527 1.46 -13.47 26.05
CA PHE A 527 2.77 -12.88 26.30
C PHE A 527 2.89 -11.45 25.73
N TRP A 528 2.27 -11.17 24.58
CA TRP A 528 2.27 -9.85 23.93
C TRP A 528 1.29 -8.85 24.54
N ASP A 529 0.37 -9.28 25.41
CA ASP A 529 -0.53 -8.35 26.13
C ASP A 529 0.18 -7.63 27.30
N THR A 530 1.45 -7.94 27.54
CA THR A 530 2.29 -7.33 28.58
C THR A 530 2.56 -5.86 28.27
N ASP A 531 2.40 -4.96 29.25
CA ASP A 531 2.84 -3.56 29.11
C ASP A 531 4.16 -3.32 29.84
N LEU A 532 5.28 -3.47 29.14
CA LEU A 532 6.60 -3.09 29.67
C LEU A 532 6.79 -1.57 29.74
N GLY A 533 5.94 -0.79 29.08
CA GLY A 533 6.06 0.66 28.94
C GLY A 533 7.18 1.05 27.98
N GLN A 534 7.96 2.09 28.33
CA GLN A 534 9.00 2.66 27.46
C GLN A 534 10.39 2.09 27.78
N PRO A 535 11.30 1.94 26.81
CA PRO A 535 12.66 1.49 27.07
C PRO A 535 13.43 2.52 27.92
N VAL A 536 14.16 2.02 28.92
CA VAL A 536 15.04 2.80 29.81
C VAL A 536 16.48 2.32 29.69
N GLY A 537 16.67 1.01 29.52
CA GLY A 537 17.96 0.36 29.38
C GLY A 537 18.51 0.39 27.95
N GLU A 538 19.82 0.21 27.85
CA GLU A 538 20.57 0.17 26.60
C GLU A 538 20.27 -1.10 25.79
N LYS A 539 20.31 -0.98 24.46
CA LYS A 539 20.18 -2.13 23.55
C LYS A 539 21.40 -3.04 23.68
N ALA A 540 21.16 -4.36 23.61
CA ALA A 540 22.14 -5.43 23.75
C ALA A 540 23.00 -5.38 25.02
N GLN A 541 22.45 -4.85 26.11
CA GLN A 541 23.09 -4.91 27.41
C GLN A 541 23.20 -6.37 27.89
N LEU A 542 24.41 -6.79 28.24
CA LEU A 542 24.66 -8.09 28.86
C LEU A 542 24.33 -8.04 30.35
N TYR A 543 23.66 -9.06 30.87
CA TYR A 543 23.46 -9.22 32.30
C TYR A 543 24.77 -9.66 32.95
N GLU A 544 25.33 -8.84 33.83
CA GLU A 544 26.59 -9.09 34.56
C GLU A 544 27.76 -9.52 33.65
N ASN A 545 27.83 -9.00 32.42
CA ASN A 545 28.83 -9.37 31.40
C ASN A 545 28.83 -10.86 31.01
N ARG A 546 27.74 -11.59 31.24
CA ARG A 546 27.62 -13.01 30.85
C ARG A 546 27.28 -13.11 29.37
N GLU A 547 28.16 -13.75 28.61
CA GLU A 547 27.98 -13.88 27.16
C GLU A 547 26.68 -14.62 26.80
N GLY A 548 25.92 -14.02 25.88
CA GLY A 548 24.66 -14.59 25.40
C GLY A 548 23.49 -14.49 26.38
N LEU A 549 23.63 -13.73 27.47
CA LEU A 549 22.53 -13.41 28.38
C LEU A 549 22.30 -11.89 28.36
N PHE A 550 21.22 -11.47 27.74
CA PHE A 550 20.87 -10.07 27.54
C PHE A 550 19.71 -9.66 28.43
N ILE A 551 19.77 -8.43 28.91
CA ILE A 551 18.71 -7.80 29.71
C ILE A 551 18.49 -6.38 29.19
N ARG A 552 17.25 -5.92 29.16
CA ARG A 552 16.94 -4.52 28.91
C ARG A 552 15.82 -4.06 29.83
N GLU A 553 16.05 -2.93 30.51
CA GLU A 553 15.06 -2.31 31.36
C GLU A 553 14.07 -1.48 30.55
N PHE A 554 12.82 -1.55 30.97
CA PHE A 554 11.71 -0.70 30.55
C PHE A 554 11.06 -0.07 31.79
N THR A 555 10.21 0.94 31.60
CA THR A 555 9.61 1.67 32.73
C THR A 555 8.89 0.73 33.70
N ASN A 556 8.17 -0.27 33.19
CA ASN A 556 7.34 -1.17 33.99
C ASN A 556 7.99 -2.55 34.23
N GLY A 557 9.20 -2.81 33.74
CA GLY A 557 9.76 -4.16 33.81
C GLY A 557 11.09 -4.36 33.09
N TRP A 558 11.44 -5.63 32.89
CA TRP A 558 12.64 -6.04 32.14
C TRP A 558 12.30 -7.10 31.11
N ALA A 559 12.98 -7.05 29.96
CA ALA A 559 13.03 -8.17 29.03
C ALA A 559 14.39 -8.87 29.17
N VAL A 560 14.38 -10.20 29.22
CA VAL A 560 15.60 -11.02 29.32
C VAL A 560 15.61 -12.07 28.23
N TYR A 561 16.72 -12.17 27.51
CA TYR A 561 16.94 -13.11 26.43
C TYR A 561 18.18 -13.95 26.69
N ASN A 562 18.05 -15.28 26.71
CA ASN A 562 19.14 -16.20 27.00
C ASN A 562 19.43 -17.14 25.83
N ARG A 563 20.62 -17.00 25.27
CA ARG A 563 21.26 -17.95 24.33
C ARG A 563 22.67 -18.34 24.77
N SER A 564 22.94 -18.33 26.08
CA SER A 564 24.28 -18.55 26.65
C SER A 564 24.79 -19.99 26.59
N GLY A 565 23.95 -20.98 26.27
CA GLY A 565 24.33 -22.40 26.25
C GLY A 565 23.75 -23.23 27.39
N GLN A 566 23.17 -22.56 28.40
CA GLN A 566 22.61 -23.20 29.59
C GLN A 566 21.60 -22.29 30.28
N ALA A 567 20.77 -22.86 31.16
CA ALA A 567 19.87 -22.06 31.97
C ALA A 567 20.67 -21.11 32.88
N GLN A 568 20.19 -19.87 33.02
CA GLN A 568 20.86 -18.83 33.78
C GLN A 568 19.98 -18.40 34.95
N GLN A 569 20.59 -18.21 36.12
CA GLN A 569 19.97 -17.52 37.24
C GLN A 569 20.28 -16.03 37.15
N ILE A 570 19.26 -15.21 37.26
CA ILE A 570 19.35 -13.76 37.33
C ILE A 570 18.73 -13.26 38.64
N SER A 571 19.17 -12.10 39.11
CA SER A 571 18.58 -11.39 40.24
C SER A 571 18.22 -9.98 39.81
N LEU A 572 16.95 -9.61 39.98
CA LEU A 572 16.45 -8.29 39.67
C LEU A 572 16.44 -7.42 40.94
N PRO A 573 16.58 -6.09 40.82
CA PRO A 573 16.74 -5.20 41.97
C PRO A 573 15.47 -5.04 42.81
N MET A 574 14.35 -5.61 42.36
CA MET A 574 13.08 -5.62 43.07
C MET A 574 12.31 -6.89 42.75
N GLN A 575 11.24 -7.13 43.49
CA GLN A 575 10.36 -8.25 43.20
C GLN A 575 9.69 -8.03 41.84
N THR A 576 9.68 -9.07 41.03
CA THR A 576 9.04 -9.02 39.71
C THR A 576 8.24 -10.28 39.44
N ALA A 577 7.20 -10.15 38.63
CA ALA A 577 6.40 -11.26 38.15
C ALA A 577 6.84 -11.63 36.73
N GLY A 578 7.31 -12.87 36.53
CA GLY A 578 7.57 -13.40 35.20
C GLY A 578 6.27 -13.62 34.43
N VAL A 579 6.18 -13.09 33.21
CA VAL A 579 4.95 -13.12 32.40
C VAL A 579 4.59 -14.55 32.00
N ALA A 580 5.53 -15.32 31.45
CA ALA A 580 5.26 -16.70 31.03
C ALA A 580 5.33 -17.69 32.20
N SER A 581 6.26 -17.48 33.13
CA SER A 581 6.45 -18.36 34.28
C SER A 581 5.43 -18.17 35.40
N GLY A 582 4.75 -17.03 35.45
CA GLY A 582 3.81 -16.64 36.52
C GLY A 582 4.47 -16.54 37.91
N THR A 583 5.80 -16.60 37.99
CA THR A 583 6.54 -16.67 39.25
C THR A 583 6.92 -15.28 39.70
N THR A 584 6.58 -14.94 40.94
CA THR A 584 6.92 -13.66 41.56
C THR A 584 8.12 -13.83 42.50
N SER A 585 9.25 -13.20 42.20
CA SER A 585 10.52 -13.41 42.90
C SER A 585 11.50 -12.27 42.65
N PHE A 586 12.62 -12.26 43.37
CA PHE A 586 13.83 -11.48 43.03
C PHE A 586 14.76 -12.28 42.13
N GLN A 587 14.76 -13.60 42.32
CA GLN A 587 15.60 -14.54 41.59
C GLN A 587 14.77 -15.32 40.58
N HIS A 588 15.23 -15.34 39.33
CA HIS A 588 14.55 -16.03 38.24
C HIS A 588 15.52 -16.91 37.47
N THR A 589 15.01 -18.04 36.98
CA THR A 589 15.72 -18.92 36.06
C THR A 589 15.22 -18.67 34.64
N VAL A 590 16.13 -18.28 33.75
CA VAL A 590 15.85 -18.18 32.31
C VAL A 590 16.44 -19.40 31.61
N PRO A 591 15.63 -20.29 31.03
CA PRO A 591 16.14 -21.43 30.26
C PRO A 591 17.03 -20.97 29.10
N ASP A 592 17.86 -21.88 28.61
CA ASP A 592 18.65 -21.61 27.40
C ASP A 592 17.77 -21.65 26.14
N LEU A 593 18.09 -20.80 25.16
CA LEU A 593 17.29 -20.60 23.96
C LEU A 593 15.83 -20.31 24.32
N ASP A 594 15.66 -19.36 25.23
CA ASP A 594 14.38 -18.87 25.70
C ASP A 594 14.51 -17.40 26.10
N GLY A 595 13.39 -16.77 26.40
CA GLY A 595 13.34 -15.45 27.01
C GLY A 595 12.12 -15.28 27.90
N GLU A 596 12.14 -14.24 28.70
CA GLU A 596 11.07 -13.90 29.63
C GLU A 596 10.95 -12.37 29.76
N MET A 597 9.75 -11.92 30.09
CA MET A 597 9.50 -10.55 30.53
C MET A 597 9.13 -10.56 32.01
N TYR A 598 9.64 -9.59 32.75
CA TYR A 598 9.47 -9.47 34.19
C TYR A 598 8.83 -8.12 34.50
N LEU A 599 7.60 -8.13 34.98
CA LEU A 599 6.89 -6.91 35.39
C LEU A 599 7.28 -6.54 36.81
N LYS A 600 7.59 -5.25 37.03
CA LYS A 600 7.74 -4.67 38.37
C LYS A 600 6.45 -4.93 39.13
N THR A 601 6.53 -5.60 40.27
CA THR A 601 5.36 -5.70 41.15
C THR A 601 5.24 -4.40 41.93
N GLU A 602 4.01 -3.90 42.10
CA GLU A 602 3.77 -2.83 43.07
C GLU A 602 4.15 -3.35 44.46
N VAL A 603 5.27 -2.84 44.97
CA VAL A 603 5.65 -3.07 46.37
C VAL A 603 4.89 -2.03 47.18
N ASN A 604 4.11 -2.49 48.16
CA ASN A 604 3.39 -1.57 49.05
C ASN A 604 4.40 -0.80 49.92
N ALA A 605 4.84 0.37 49.44
CA ALA A 605 5.78 1.25 50.11
C ALA A 605 5.15 2.04 51.27
N ASP A 606 3.83 2.02 51.39
CA ASP A 606 3.11 2.50 52.58
C ASP A 606 3.21 1.44 53.68
N VAL A 607 4.36 1.44 54.36
CA VAL A 607 4.67 0.48 55.44
C VAL A 607 3.87 0.76 56.70
N ASN A 608 3.29 1.96 56.83
CA ASN A 608 2.52 2.37 57.99
C ASN A 608 1.00 2.19 57.81
N GLY A 609 0.55 2.01 56.57
CA GLY A 609 -0.84 1.73 56.18
C GLY A 609 -1.77 2.95 56.24
N ASP A 610 -1.24 4.18 56.21
CA ASP A 610 -2.03 5.42 56.24
C ASP A 610 -2.57 5.87 54.88
N GLY A 611 -2.20 5.16 53.82
CA GLY A 611 -2.58 5.41 52.44
C GLY A 611 -1.69 6.44 51.72
N VAL A 612 -0.60 6.91 52.33
CA VAL A 612 0.28 7.94 51.77
C VAL A 612 1.75 7.60 52.02
N VAL A 613 2.49 7.24 50.96
CA VAL A 613 3.94 7.08 51.04
C VAL A 613 4.61 8.43 51.31
N ASN A 614 5.24 8.58 52.47
CA ASN A 614 5.87 9.84 52.87
C ASN A 614 7.15 9.61 53.72
N ILE A 615 7.71 10.71 54.26
CA ILE A 615 8.92 10.66 55.09
C ILE A 615 8.77 9.72 56.31
N GLN A 616 7.55 9.48 56.79
CA GLN A 616 7.29 8.57 57.91
C GLN A 616 7.59 7.11 57.54
N ASP A 617 7.26 6.69 56.32
CA ASP A 617 7.56 5.36 55.80
C ASP A 617 9.08 5.16 55.68
N LEU A 618 9.79 6.17 55.18
CA LEU A 618 11.26 6.18 55.13
C LEU A 618 11.88 6.03 56.53
N VAL A 619 11.32 6.72 57.53
CA VAL A 619 11.78 6.64 58.92
C VAL A 619 11.51 5.24 59.51
N ILE A 620 10.38 4.62 59.18
CA ILE A 620 10.04 3.27 59.64
C ILE A 620 11.05 2.25 59.10
N VAL A 621 11.31 2.29 57.79
CA VAL A 621 12.29 1.38 57.16
C VAL A 621 13.69 1.64 57.69
N ALA A 622 14.12 2.90 57.79
CA ALA A 622 15.45 3.24 58.32
C ALA A 622 15.66 2.75 59.77
N ASN A 623 14.63 2.83 60.61
CA ASN A 623 14.69 2.37 62.00
C ASN A 623 14.68 0.85 62.12
N ALA A 624 14.25 0.14 61.09
CA ALA A 624 14.19 -1.32 61.06
C ALA A 624 15.45 -1.98 60.47
N PHE A 625 16.50 -1.23 60.12
CA PHE A 625 17.72 -1.80 59.54
C PHE A 625 18.30 -2.95 60.38
N GLY A 626 18.46 -4.12 59.73
CA GLY A 626 18.91 -5.36 60.36
C GLY A 626 17.81 -6.22 60.98
N GLU A 627 16.57 -5.74 61.00
CA GLU A 627 15.38 -6.51 61.41
C GLU A 627 14.80 -7.30 60.23
N ALA A 628 13.82 -8.17 60.51
CA ALA A 628 13.17 -8.99 59.50
C ALA A 628 11.97 -8.32 58.81
N GLU A 629 11.46 -7.20 59.35
CA GLU A 629 10.30 -6.48 58.79
C GLU A 629 10.39 -4.97 59.10
N PRO A 630 9.86 -4.07 58.24
CA PRO A 630 9.20 -4.35 56.97
C PRO A 630 10.21 -4.63 55.84
N ASP A 631 10.24 -5.88 55.39
CA ASP A 631 11.13 -6.37 54.33
C ASP A 631 10.46 -6.19 52.97
N LEU A 632 10.66 -5.00 52.40
CA LEU A 632 10.03 -4.56 51.17
C LEU A 632 10.65 -5.25 49.95
N ASN A 633 11.93 -5.63 50.04
CA ASN A 633 12.65 -6.34 49.00
C ASN A 633 12.71 -7.87 49.24
N GLY A 634 11.96 -8.42 50.20
CA GLY A 634 11.83 -9.84 50.45
C GLY A 634 13.15 -10.62 50.61
N ASP A 635 14.26 -9.95 50.94
CA ASP A 635 15.59 -10.56 51.02
C ASP A 635 15.88 -11.16 52.42
N GLY A 636 14.94 -10.99 53.33
CA GLY A 636 14.94 -11.48 54.70
C GLY A 636 15.60 -10.53 55.70
N VAL A 637 16.07 -9.35 55.27
CA VAL A 637 16.66 -8.35 56.16
C VAL A 637 16.46 -6.92 55.65
N VAL A 638 15.83 -6.09 56.48
CA VAL A 638 15.65 -4.68 56.16
C VAL A 638 17.01 -3.99 56.04
N ASN A 639 17.28 -3.41 54.88
CA ASN A 639 18.52 -2.73 54.58
C ASN A 639 18.31 -1.51 53.66
N ILE A 640 19.39 -0.98 53.09
CA ILE A 640 19.34 0.22 52.27
C ILE A 640 18.48 0.03 51.01
N GLN A 641 18.32 -1.20 50.52
CA GLN A 641 17.50 -1.49 49.35
C GLN A 641 16.01 -1.28 49.64
N ASP A 642 15.53 -1.66 50.83
CA ASP A 642 14.16 -1.38 51.28
C ASP A 642 13.90 0.12 51.39
N LEU A 643 14.89 0.86 51.90
CA LEU A 643 14.80 2.31 52.00
C LEU A 643 14.68 2.97 50.62
N VAL A 644 15.40 2.44 49.63
CA VAL A 644 15.33 2.89 48.23
C VAL A 644 13.95 2.61 47.63
N ILE A 645 13.30 1.50 47.99
CA ILE A 645 11.92 1.19 47.55
C ILE A 645 10.95 2.29 48.01
N VAL A 646 10.98 2.66 49.29
CA VAL A 646 10.11 3.73 49.81
C VAL A 646 10.50 5.09 49.21
N ALA A 647 11.81 5.37 49.07
CA ALA A 647 12.28 6.64 48.51
C ALA A 647 11.86 6.84 47.04
N ASN A 648 11.76 5.76 46.27
CA ASN A 648 11.30 5.81 44.89
C ASN A 648 9.77 5.94 44.76
N ALA A 649 9.03 5.60 45.82
CA ALA A 649 7.57 5.73 45.90
C ALA A 649 7.11 7.04 46.57
N PHE A 650 8.05 7.85 47.08
CA PHE A 650 7.85 9.15 47.74
C PHE A 650 7.61 10.31 46.78
#